data_AF-A0A2V6BYA4-F1
#
_entry.id   AF-A0A2V6BYA4-F1
#
_cell.length_a   1.000
_cell.length_b   1.000
_cell.length_c   1.000
_cell.angle_alpha   90.00
_cell.angle_beta   90.00
_cell.angle_gamma   90.00
#
_symmetry.space_group_name_H-M   'P 1'
#
loop_
_entity.id
_entity.type
_entity.pdbx_description
1 polymer ?
#
loop_
_entity_poly.entity_id
_entity_poly.type
_entity_poly.pdbx_seq_one_letter_code
_entity_poly.pdbx_strand_id
1 'polypeptide(L)'
;MIYQEGFNTDGEAANPQRYTTIGRDIYTVDRLKAEVDPATQQLGPVYWAHNVDVPNSFVGVPGPTPARRAMLAWDSTITAAAVSPQLQSVLTATFNWLLNNKANAKVVVLPNMAAAQYFADLLTAAGHTVSDFDPSVAVTNFDLAVYAPGGDSSQVASAKVPVLTFSAADHDDLLVSTTAGTATFEAGPVTIVTGSHPAAGGQSGSFTGVTGSFTWQLLGDILPNGAITIANFTQTNLPSVQNLTNLDAMVAGTKQSNKFTNAVQAFDFSDGTPGDWSIDNPNPGGITGSFAIGVDDGGRLRIDKNQNGIGPEDNVIVQDAVGTHAPYFGDVTFTSAGTYDFEVASFSAGGGGDIELSVSLQSGGNDRSAITSGTWELLGQTTGAVSLQGNITVISYEPTGAPVLVSFPMLVLLNGPNDTPAGSVFGGGPFTGFEGTGFFAGSGMNKWPLPAEGYRSLTLPPLNVSGKTNLKLTVALAATFLDFETSDYLDVWIDPDGSGPVDFTQLIHFTAPSGSDKFFDDRSTRPGSPTRLGLNFRDITYDIPAGATQLVIQFRALTTWWNEIAAFDNVRVTQGVAVQPGLTAISSTGNTVTVGWPAGAAGFVLESTPTLGPTANWTIAAGSPNPIPGAGSINASAAGGGSQFYRLRK
;
A
#
# COMPACT_ATOMS: atom_id res chain seq x y z
N MET A 1 15.32 -31.41 -8.99
CA MET A 1 13.98 -31.19 -9.56
C MET A 1 13.19 -32.48 -9.40
N ILE A 2 11.94 -32.41 -8.95
CA ILE A 2 11.01 -33.55 -8.87
C ILE A 2 9.92 -33.38 -9.93
N TYR A 3 9.36 -32.17 -10.03
CA TYR A 3 8.28 -31.82 -10.95
C TYR A 3 8.49 -30.40 -11.49
N GLN A 4 8.01 -30.14 -12.70
CA GLN A 4 7.97 -28.82 -13.33
C GLN A 4 6.76 -28.74 -14.29
N GLU A 5 5.93 -27.69 -14.17
CA GLU A 5 4.87 -27.33 -15.11
C GLU A 5 4.99 -25.86 -15.46
N GLY A 6 4.96 -25.54 -16.76
CA GLY A 6 5.18 -24.18 -17.26
C GLY A 6 4.10 -23.68 -18.22
N PHE A 7 2.88 -24.23 -18.19
CA PHE A 7 1.65 -23.66 -18.83
C PHE A 7 1.76 -23.20 -20.30
N ASN A 8 2.77 -23.69 -21.02
CA ASN A 8 3.12 -23.32 -22.39
C ASN A 8 2.09 -23.81 -23.43
N THR A 9 1.31 -24.81 -23.04
CA THR A 9 0.26 -25.48 -23.82
C THR A 9 -0.84 -25.88 -22.86
N ASP A 10 -2.07 -26.07 -23.35
CA ASP A 10 -3.15 -26.57 -22.53
C ASP A 10 -2.90 -28.00 -22.01
N GLY A 11 -2.49 -28.09 -20.74
CA GLY A 11 -2.31 -29.32 -19.99
C GLY A 11 -3.62 -29.98 -19.57
N GLU A 12 -4.76 -29.30 -19.66
CA GLU A 12 -6.09 -29.89 -19.41
C GLU A 12 -6.51 -30.78 -20.59
N ALA A 13 -6.13 -30.39 -21.81
CA ALA A 13 -6.33 -31.16 -23.04
C ALA A 13 -5.23 -32.21 -23.31
N ALA A 14 -4.20 -32.29 -22.46
CA ALA A 14 -3.09 -33.22 -22.62
C ALA A 14 -3.48 -34.67 -22.26
N ASN A 15 -2.74 -35.64 -22.79
CA ASN A 15 -2.84 -37.05 -22.40
C ASN A 15 -1.45 -37.62 -22.07
N PRO A 16 -1.14 -37.92 -20.79
CA PRO A 16 -1.99 -37.73 -19.62
C PRO A 16 -2.24 -36.24 -19.33
N GLN A 17 -3.37 -35.96 -18.67
CA GLN A 17 -3.76 -34.63 -18.24
C GLN A 17 -2.76 -34.08 -17.20
N ARG A 18 -2.31 -32.83 -17.36
CA ARG A 18 -1.31 -32.19 -16.50
C ARG A 18 -1.90 -31.34 -15.36
N TYR A 19 -3.18 -30.96 -15.46
CA TYR A 19 -3.97 -30.31 -14.40
C TYR A 19 -5.47 -30.29 -14.76
N THR A 20 -6.31 -29.99 -13.79
CA THR A 20 -7.75 -29.69 -13.95
C THR A 20 -8.06 -28.25 -13.52
N THR A 21 -9.13 -27.66 -14.04
CA THR A 21 -9.60 -26.33 -13.64
C THR A 21 -11.05 -26.34 -13.16
N ILE A 22 -11.39 -25.36 -12.30
CA ILE A 22 -12.76 -25.04 -11.91
C ILE A 22 -13.02 -23.57 -12.26
N GLY A 23 -14.09 -23.32 -13.00
CA GLY A 23 -14.49 -21.97 -13.42
C GLY A 23 -13.68 -21.36 -14.57
N ARG A 24 -12.95 -22.15 -15.35
CA ARG A 24 -12.23 -21.70 -16.55
C ARG A 24 -13.20 -21.22 -17.63
N ASP A 25 -13.10 -19.95 -18.00
CA ASP A 25 -13.77 -19.35 -19.16
C ASP A 25 -13.05 -18.04 -19.56
N ILE A 26 -13.41 -17.47 -20.71
CA ILE A 26 -12.94 -16.18 -21.23
C ILE A 26 -14.15 -15.36 -21.71
N TYR A 27 -14.39 -14.24 -21.05
CA TYR A 27 -15.40 -13.26 -21.43
C TYR A 27 -14.73 -12.02 -22.05
N THR A 28 -14.93 -11.82 -23.35
CA THR A 28 -14.68 -10.51 -23.97
C THR A 28 -15.71 -9.50 -23.48
N VAL A 29 -15.41 -8.20 -23.57
CA VAL A 29 -16.35 -7.12 -23.19
C VAL A 29 -17.71 -7.27 -23.88
N ASP A 30 -17.71 -7.62 -25.18
CA ASP A 30 -18.95 -7.84 -25.94
C ASP A 30 -19.74 -9.06 -25.46
N ARG A 31 -19.06 -10.17 -25.14
CA ARG A 31 -19.71 -11.37 -24.56
C ARG A 31 -20.28 -11.08 -23.18
N LEU A 32 -19.53 -10.35 -22.34
CA LEU A 32 -19.96 -9.98 -20.99
C LEU A 32 -21.23 -9.11 -21.04
N LYS A 33 -21.29 -8.15 -21.96
CA LYS A 33 -22.47 -7.31 -22.23
C LYS A 33 -23.66 -8.08 -22.76
N ALA A 34 -23.43 -9.13 -23.56
CA ALA A 34 -24.50 -9.93 -24.15
C ALA A 34 -25.07 -10.98 -23.18
N GLU A 35 -24.24 -11.59 -22.33
CA GLU A 35 -24.61 -12.79 -21.54
C GLU A 35 -24.81 -12.53 -20.05
N VAL A 36 -24.18 -11.51 -19.45
CA VAL A 36 -24.11 -11.35 -17.99
C VAL A 36 -24.52 -9.96 -17.51
N ASP A 37 -23.89 -8.91 -18.02
CA ASP A 37 -24.07 -7.53 -17.55
C ASP A 37 -24.08 -6.53 -18.73
N PRO A 38 -25.27 -6.20 -19.28
CA PRO A 38 -25.41 -5.23 -20.36
C PRO A 38 -24.94 -3.80 -20.01
N ALA A 39 -24.82 -3.47 -18.72
CA ALA A 39 -24.37 -2.17 -18.23
C ALA A 39 -22.87 -2.14 -17.89
N THR A 40 -22.13 -3.22 -18.18
CA THR A 40 -20.80 -3.41 -17.62
C THR A 40 -19.78 -2.34 -18.04
N GLN A 41 -19.04 -1.86 -17.04
CA GLN A 41 -17.95 -0.90 -17.17
C GLN A 41 -16.60 -1.57 -17.47
N GLN A 42 -16.54 -2.90 -17.67
CA GLN A 42 -15.29 -3.58 -18.03
C GLN A 42 -14.76 -3.09 -19.38
N LEU A 43 -13.47 -2.75 -19.43
CA LEU A 43 -12.79 -2.23 -20.63
C LEU A 43 -11.89 -3.27 -21.31
N GLY A 44 -11.53 -4.35 -20.61
CA GLY A 44 -10.77 -5.47 -21.11
C GLY A 44 -11.48 -6.82 -20.87
N PRO A 45 -10.92 -7.93 -21.36
CA PRO A 45 -11.46 -9.26 -21.12
C PRO A 45 -11.30 -9.69 -19.66
N VAL A 46 -12.28 -10.45 -19.15
CA VAL A 46 -12.26 -11.09 -17.83
C VAL A 46 -12.23 -12.61 -18.03
N TYR A 47 -11.37 -13.32 -17.30
CA TYR A 47 -11.02 -14.71 -17.62
C TYR A 47 -10.32 -15.45 -16.48
N TRP A 48 -10.27 -16.78 -16.59
CA TRP A 48 -9.41 -17.68 -15.82
C TRP A 48 -8.87 -18.74 -16.79
N ALA A 49 -7.73 -18.47 -17.43
CA ALA A 49 -7.26 -19.20 -18.61
C ALA A 49 -5.76 -18.95 -18.90
N HIS A 50 -5.22 -19.55 -19.97
CA HIS A 50 -3.92 -19.14 -20.48
C HIS A 50 -4.01 -17.78 -21.18
N ASN A 51 -2.95 -16.98 -21.04
CA ASN A 51 -2.82 -15.70 -21.74
C ASN A 51 -2.87 -15.83 -23.28
N VAL A 52 -2.48 -16.98 -23.84
CA VAL A 52 -2.51 -17.25 -25.29
C VAL A 52 -3.91 -17.52 -25.84
N ASP A 53 -4.85 -17.95 -24.98
CA ASP A 53 -6.24 -18.21 -25.35
C ASP A 53 -7.08 -16.91 -25.36
N VAL A 54 -6.62 -15.87 -24.65
CA VAL A 54 -7.34 -14.60 -24.45
C VAL A 54 -7.19 -13.67 -25.67
N PRO A 55 -8.28 -13.29 -26.37
CA PRO A 55 -8.21 -12.38 -27.52
C PRO A 55 -7.67 -11.00 -27.13
N ASN A 56 -6.76 -10.46 -27.95
CA ASN A 56 -6.09 -9.18 -27.70
C ASN A 56 -5.46 -9.12 -26.30
N SER A 57 -4.66 -10.13 -25.92
CA SER A 57 -4.01 -10.27 -24.61
C SER A 57 -2.89 -9.24 -24.32
N PHE A 58 -3.25 -7.97 -24.41
CA PHE A 58 -2.83 -6.99 -23.42
C PHE A 58 -3.40 -7.47 -22.08
N VAL A 59 -2.57 -8.22 -21.37
CA VAL A 59 -2.84 -8.72 -20.02
C VAL A 59 -2.70 -7.50 -19.08
N GLY A 60 -3.68 -6.60 -19.12
CA GLY A 60 -3.74 -5.37 -18.33
C GLY A 60 -4.34 -4.18 -19.09
N VAL A 61 -4.06 -2.97 -18.59
CA VAL A 61 -4.55 -1.68 -19.09
C VAL A 61 -4.40 -1.51 -20.62
N PRO A 62 -5.39 -0.95 -21.36
CA PRO A 62 -5.61 -1.22 -22.79
C PRO A 62 -4.67 -0.42 -23.71
N GLY A 63 -3.72 0.31 -23.14
CA GLY A 63 -2.79 1.17 -23.88
C GLY A 63 -2.18 2.27 -23.01
N PRO A 64 -1.31 3.10 -23.59
CA PRO A 64 -0.78 4.28 -22.93
C PRO A 64 -1.87 5.32 -22.64
N THR A 65 -1.54 6.31 -21.79
CA THR A 65 -2.43 7.42 -21.40
C THR A 65 -3.25 7.96 -22.61
N PRO A 66 -4.60 7.87 -22.60
CA PRO A 66 -5.41 8.05 -23.83
C PRO A 66 -5.35 9.45 -24.46
N ALA A 67 -5.11 10.47 -23.64
CA ALA A 67 -4.84 11.86 -23.99
C ALA A 67 -4.04 12.50 -22.84
N ARG A 68 -3.66 13.78 -22.96
CA ARG A 68 -2.97 14.50 -21.87
C ARG A 68 -3.77 14.39 -20.56
N ARG A 69 -3.08 14.17 -19.44
CA ARG A 69 -3.67 14.17 -18.09
C ARG A 69 -2.91 15.16 -17.19
N ALA A 70 -3.62 15.78 -16.26
CA ALA A 70 -3.05 16.50 -15.14
C ALA A 70 -3.68 15.97 -13.84
N MET A 71 -2.85 15.66 -12.86
CA MET A 71 -3.24 15.39 -11.48
C MET A 71 -2.86 16.61 -10.65
N LEU A 72 -3.80 17.13 -9.85
CA LEU A 72 -3.63 18.32 -9.04
C LEU A 72 -4.02 18.04 -7.59
N ALA A 73 -3.14 18.35 -6.65
CA ALA A 73 -3.50 18.37 -5.24
C ALA A 73 -4.38 19.60 -4.97
N TRP A 74 -5.63 19.36 -4.58
CA TRP A 74 -6.65 20.40 -4.47
C TRP A 74 -7.72 20.04 -3.45
N ASP A 75 -8.51 21.03 -3.04
CA ASP A 75 -9.74 20.91 -2.26
C ASP A 75 -10.83 21.72 -2.99
N SER A 76 -11.99 21.11 -3.23
CA SER A 76 -13.10 21.75 -3.95
C SER A 76 -13.63 23.02 -3.29
N THR A 77 -13.33 23.24 -2.01
CA THR A 77 -13.68 24.45 -1.25
C THR A 77 -12.73 25.63 -1.44
N ILE A 78 -11.58 25.44 -2.12
CA ILE A 78 -10.63 26.54 -2.41
C ILE A 78 -11.28 27.55 -3.36
N THR A 79 -11.38 28.79 -2.92
CA THR A 79 -11.95 29.91 -3.69
C THR A 79 -10.86 30.81 -4.28
N ALA A 80 -11.22 31.64 -5.27
CA ALA A 80 -10.31 32.59 -5.91
C ALA A 80 -9.63 33.57 -4.94
N ALA A 81 -10.20 33.82 -3.75
CA ALA A 81 -9.60 34.68 -2.73
C ALA A 81 -8.40 34.03 -2.01
N ALA A 82 -8.33 32.70 -1.99
CA ALA A 82 -7.23 31.95 -1.36
C ALA A 82 -6.06 31.68 -2.34
N VAL A 83 -6.28 31.81 -3.65
CA VAL A 83 -5.31 31.44 -4.70
C VAL A 83 -4.46 32.64 -5.10
N SER A 84 -3.14 32.48 -5.11
CA SER A 84 -2.23 33.56 -5.56
C SER A 84 -2.23 33.75 -7.08
N PRO A 85 -1.92 34.97 -7.58
CA PRO A 85 -1.80 35.22 -9.01
C PRO A 85 -0.78 34.32 -9.71
N GLN A 86 0.31 33.96 -9.03
CA GLN A 86 1.33 33.03 -9.52
C GLN A 86 0.75 31.62 -9.71
N LEU A 87 0.01 31.11 -8.73
CA LEU A 87 -0.63 29.79 -8.85
C LEU A 87 -1.72 29.80 -9.93
N GLN A 88 -2.55 30.85 -9.99
CA GLN A 88 -3.54 31.02 -11.06
C GLN A 88 -2.88 31.01 -12.46
N SER A 89 -1.69 31.61 -12.60
CA SER A 89 -0.91 31.56 -13.84
C SER A 89 -0.45 30.14 -14.20
N VAL A 90 -0.06 29.30 -13.24
CA VAL A 90 0.29 27.88 -13.46
C VAL A 90 -0.94 27.08 -13.86
N LEU A 91 -2.06 27.26 -13.17
CA LEU A 91 -3.31 26.56 -13.46
C LEU A 91 -3.85 26.92 -14.85
N THR A 92 -3.82 28.20 -15.22
CA THR A 92 -4.18 28.67 -16.57
C THR A 92 -3.25 28.06 -17.64
N ALA A 93 -1.95 28.03 -17.40
CA ALA A 93 -0.98 27.41 -18.32
C ALA A 93 -1.17 25.88 -18.43
N THR A 94 -1.61 25.22 -17.34
CA THR A 94 -1.96 23.80 -17.33
C THR A 94 -3.19 23.51 -18.17
N PHE A 95 -4.25 24.30 -18.06
CA PHE A 95 -5.43 24.19 -18.94
C PHE A 95 -5.08 24.46 -20.41
N ASN A 96 -4.26 25.49 -20.70
CA ASN A 96 -3.78 25.75 -22.05
C ASN A 96 -2.96 24.57 -22.62
N TRP A 97 -2.13 23.92 -21.80
CA TRP A 97 -1.41 22.71 -22.20
C TRP A 97 -2.36 21.53 -22.45
N LEU A 98 -3.31 21.24 -21.56
CA LEU A 98 -4.31 20.17 -21.76
C LEU A 98 -5.11 20.38 -23.05
N LEU A 99 -5.62 21.60 -23.28
CA LEU A 99 -6.39 22.01 -24.46
C LEU A 99 -5.55 22.22 -25.73
N ASN A 100 -4.22 22.10 -25.65
CA ASN A 100 -3.29 22.43 -26.73
C ASN A 100 -3.52 23.84 -27.32
N ASN A 101 -3.83 24.81 -26.45
CA ASN A 101 -4.20 26.21 -26.76
C ASN A 101 -5.49 26.38 -27.59
N LYS A 102 -6.43 25.41 -27.55
CA LYS A 102 -7.71 25.53 -28.24
C LYS A 102 -8.61 26.62 -27.62
N ALA A 103 -8.78 27.74 -28.35
CA ALA A 103 -9.75 28.77 -28.00
C ALA A 103 -11.21 28.27 -28.14
N ASN A 104 -12.12 28.80 -27.32
CA ASN A 104 -13.56 28.45 -27.31
C ASN A 104 -13.83 26.94 -27.14
N ALA A 105 -12.94 26.22 -26.46
CA ALA A 105 -13.10 24.81 -26.13
C ALA A 105 -14.40 24.52 -25.34
N LYS A 106 -14.93 23.31 -25.50
CA LYS A 106 -16.01 22.76 -24.67
C LYS A 106 -15.42 21.97 -23.51
N VAL A 107 -15.81 22.27 -22.29
CA VAL A 107 -15.35 21.60 -21.08
C VAL A 107 -16.54 20.99 -20.35
N VAL A 108 -16.39 19.75 -19.90
CA VAL A 108 -17.35 19.09 -18.98
C VAL A 108 -16.73 18.95 -17.59
N VAL A 109 -17.53 19.16 -16.54
CA VAL A 109 -17.11 18.93 -15.16
C VAL A 109 -17.86 17.74 -14.58
N LEU A 110 -17.12 16.74 -14.09
CA LEU A 110 -17.66 15.55 -13.42
C LEU A 110 -17.44 15.70 -11.90
N PRO A 111 -18.46 15.49 -11.06
CA PRO A 111 -19.86 15.21 -11.41
C PRO A 111 -20.63 16.46 -11.88
N ASN A 112 -20.22 17.67 -11.49
CA ASN A 112 -20.86 18.93 -11.85
C ASN A 112 -19.92 20.12 -11.60
N MET A 113 -20.25 21.29 -12.15
CA MET A 113 -19.46 22.52 -12.04
C MET A 113 -19.24 22.97 -10.59
N ALA A 114 -20.22 22.77 -9.70
CA ALA A 114 -20.12 23.17 -8.30
C ALA A 114 -19.03 22.38 -7.54
N ALA A 115 -18.80 21.11 -7.89
CA ALA A 115 -17.71 20.29 -7.34
C ALA A 115 -16.30 20.79 -7.74
N ALA A 116 -16.20 21.65 -8.75
CA ALA A 116 -14.94 22.23 -9.23
C ALA A 116 -15.04 23.73 -9.52
N GLN A 117 -15.83 24.48 -8.73
CA GLN A 117 -16.32 25.82 -9.07
C GLN A 117 -15.20 26.79 -9.50
N TYR A 118 -14.07 26.81 -8.79
CA TYR A 118 -12.93 27.67 -9.14
C TYR A 118 -12.38 27.40 -10.54
N PHE A 119 -12.32 26.14 -10.99
CA PHE A 119 -11.87 25.80 -12.34
C PHE A 119 -12.94 26.12 -13.39
N ALA A 120 -14.21 25.91 -13.07
CA ALA A 120 -15.32 26.28 -13.94
C ALA A 120 -15.35 27.80 -14.22
N ASP A 121 -15.16 28.62 -13.18
CA ASP A 121 -15.06 30.08 -13.28
C ASP A 121 -13.83 30.52 -14.09
N LEU A 122 -12.65 29.93 -13.81
CA LEU A 122 -11.40 30.24 -14.50
C LEU A 122 -11.48 29.92 -16.01
N LEU A 123 -12.08 28.79 -16.38
CA LEU A 123 -12.24 28.37 -17.77
C LEU A 123 -13.31 29.20 -18.50
N THR A 124 -14.41 29.55 -17.82
CA THR A 124 -15.44 30.46 -18.37
C THR A 124 -14.86 31.85 -18.60
N ALA A 125 -14.06 32.38 -17.67
CA ALA A 125 -13.35 33.65 -17.82
C ALA A 125 -12.33 33.66 -18.97
N ALA A 126 -11.75 32.50 -19.31
CA ALA A 126 -10.89 32.29 -20.49
C ALA A 126 -11.68 32.16 -21.81
N GLY A 127 -13.02 32.22 -21.79
CA GLY A 127 -13.87 32.14 -22.97
C GLY A 127 -14.23 30.72 -23.42
N HIS A 128 -14.07 29.72 -22.54
CA HIS A 128 -14.52 28.36 -22.79
C HIS A 128 -15.99 28.16 -22.42
N THR A 129 -16.66 27.23 -23.10
CA THR A 129 -18.01 26.78 -22.71
C THR A 129 -17.84 25.65 -21.70
N VAL A 130 -18.24 25.89 -20.45
CA VAL A 130 -18.21 24.88 -19.37
C VAL A 130 -19.63 24.39 -19.09
N SER A 131 -19.81 23.09 -18.85
CA SER A 131 -21.09 22.51 -18.44
C SER A 131 -20.93 21.44 -17.36
N ASP A 132 -22.02 21.17 -16.64
CA ASP A 132 -22.18 19.96 -15.84
C ASP A 132 -22.10 18.69 -16.72
N PHE A 133 -21.84 17.56 -16.09
CA PHE A 133 -21.87 16.25 -16.74
C PHE A 133 -23.31 15.73 -16.89
N ASP A 134 -23.64 15.27 -18.10
CA ASP A 134 -24.86 14.53 -18.41
C ASP A 134 -24.46 13.08 -18.76
N PRO A 135 -24.87 12.06 -18.00
CA PRO A 135 -24.50 10.67 -18.26
C PRO A 135 -25.06 10.10 -19.57
N SER A 136 -25.99 10.80 -20.24
CA SER A 136 -26.44 10.45 -21.59
C SER A 136 -25.51 10.97 -22.70
N VAL A 137 -24.54 11.83 -22.37
CA VAL A 137 -23.61 12.47 -23.32
C VAL A 137 -22.18 11.97 -23.10
N ALA A 138 -21.66 11.22 -24.07
CA ALA A 138 -20.28 10.74 -24.03
C ALA A 138 -19.27 11.87 -23.85
N VAL A 139 -18.35 11.75 -22.89
CA VAL A 139 -17.33 12.77 -22.57
C VAL A 139 -16.37 13.06 -23.74
N THR A 140 -16.27 12.17 -24.72
CA THR A 140 -15.52 12.38 -25.97
C THR A 140 -16.12 13.46 -26.89
N ASN A 141 -17.29 13.99 -26.57
CA ASN A 141 -17.89 15.15 -27.25
C ASN A 141 -17.32 16.51 -26.79
N PHE A 142 -16.48 16.50 -25.76
CA PHE A 142 -15.83 17.66 -25.16
C PHE A 142 -14.33 17.70 -25.49
N ASP A 143 -13.70 18.86 -25.27
CA ASP A 143 -12.27 19.09 -25.51
C ASP A 143 -11.41 18.90 -24.26
N LEU A 144 -12.04 18.89 -23.09
CA LEU A 144 -11.44 18.70 -21.77
C LEU A 144 -12.53 18.18 -20.82
N ALA A 145 -12.17 17.25 -19.94
CA ALA A 145 -12.93 16.96 -18.73
C ALA A 145 -12.17 17.48 -17.49
N VAL A 146 -12.90 18.06 -16.55
CA VAL A 146 -12.42 18.33 -15.19
C VAL A 146 -13.10 17.35 -14.26
N TYR A 147 -12.32 16.49 -13.62
CA TYR A 147 -12.81 15.42 -12.76
C TYR A 147 -12.54 15.79 -11.29
N ALA A 148 -13.64 15.90 -10.53
CA ALA A 148 -13.66 16.17 -9.10
C ALA A 148 -14.13 14.91 -8.33
N PRO A 149 -13.89 14.85 -7.01
CA PRO A 149 -14.43 13.77 -6.16
C PRO A 149 -15.93 13.54 -6.37
N GLY A 150 -16.33 12.27 -6.49
CA GLY A 150 -17.71 11.86 -6.76
C GLY A 150 -18.12 11.88 -8.24
N GLY A 151 -17.18 12.03 -9.17
CA GLY A 151 -17.40 11.75 -10.59
C GLY A 151 -17.48 10.24 -10.89
N ASP A 152 -17.95 9.88 -12.08
CA ASP A 152 -17.89 8.50 -12.59
C ASP A 152 -16.57 8.31 -13.36
N SER A 153 -15.58 7.70 -12.70
CA SER A 153 -14.23 7.43 -13.22
C SER A 153 -14.25 6.66 -14.54
N SER A 154 -15.19 5.71 -14.68
CA SER A 154 -15.32 4.84 -15.86
C SER A 154 -15.55 5.62 -17.16
N GLN A 155 -16.17 6.80 -17.08
CA GLN A 155 -16.45 7.67 -18.22
C GLN A 155 -15.17 8.22 -18.85
N VAL A 156 -14.17 8.52 -18.02
CA VAL A 156 -12.99 9.32 -18.40
C VAL A 156 -11.68 8.55 -18.42
N ALA A 157 -11.56 7.44 -17.68
CA ALA A 157 -10.34 6.63 -17.58
C ALA A 157 -9.72 6.31 -18.95
N SER A 158 -10.52 5.69 -19.84
CA SER A 158 -10.10 5.32 -21.21
C SER A 158 -10.44 6.35 -22.29
N ALA A 159 -11.15 7.44 -21.95
CA ALA A 159 -11.62 8.40 -22.93
C ALA A 159 -10.47 9.22 -23.54
N LYS A 160 -10.49 9.35 -24.87
CA LYS A 160 -9.53 10.13 -25.68
C LYS A 160 -9.79 11.65 -25.62
N VAL A 161 -10.18 12.13 -24.45
CA VAL A 161 -10.33 13.55 -24.10
C VAL A 161 -9.27 13.89 -23.04
N PRO A 162 -8.59 15.06 -23.10
CA PRO A 162 -7.74 15.53 -22.00
C PRO A 162 -8.51 15.58 -20.67
N VAL A 163 -7.84 15.30 -19.55
CA VAL A 163 -8.46 15.35 -18.21
C VAL A 163 -7.56 16.09 -17.23
N LEU A 164 -8.13 16.99 -16.43
CA LEU A 164 -7.57 17.38 -15.14
C LEU A 164 -8.35 16.65 -14.04
N THR A 165 -7.65 15.99 -13.11
CA THR A 165 -8.26 15.32 -11.95
C THR A 165 -7.66 15.82 -10.65
N PHE A 166 -8.48 15.81 -9.60
CA PHE A 166 -8.10 16.10 -8.22
C PHE A 166 -8.92 15.24 -7.23
N SER A 167 -9.17 13.97 -7.57
CA SER A 167 -9.80 13.01 -6.65
C SER A 167 -8.78 11.97 -6.20
N ALA A 168 -8.39 12.04 -4.92
CA ALA A 168 -7.37 11.16 -4.35
C ALA A 168 -7.79 9.68 -4.39
N ALA A 169 -9.09 9.43 -4.19
CA ALA A 169 -9.68 8.10 -4.13
C ALA A 169 -9.83 7.39 -5.49
N ASP A 170 -9.76 8.14 -6.61
CA ASP A 170 -10.10 7.61 -7.95
C ASP A 170 -8.89 7.65 -8.91
N HIS A 171 -7.67 7.93 -8.44
CA HIS A 171 -6.50 8.11 -9.32
C HIS A 171 -6.05 6.82 -10.04
N ASP A 172 -6.22 5.67 -9.40
CA ASP A 172 -6.04 4.31 -9.89
C ASP A 172 -7.12 3.95 -10.91
N ASP A 173 -8.37 4.22 -10.57
CA ASP A 173 -9.56 4.10 -11.40
C ASP A 173 -9.43 4.88 -12.72
N LEU A 174 -8.88 6.10 -12.62
CA LEU A 174 -8.56 6.99 -13.74
C LEU A 174 -7.28 6.61 -14.50
N LEU A 175 -6.53 5.61 -14.00
CA LEU A 175 -5.28 5.10 -14.54
C LEU A 175 -4.16 6.16 -14.62
N VAL A 176 -4.10 7.07 -13.64
CA VAL A 176 -3.13 8.19 -13.59
C VAL A 176 -2.07 8.07 -12.48
N SER A 177 -2.38 7.46 -11.34
CA SER A 177 -1.43 7.05 -10.30
C SER A 177 -2.02 5.93 -9.44
N THR A 178 -1.33 5.45 -8.42
CA THR A 178 -1.99 4.71 -7.32
C THR A 178 -3.05 5.57 -6.63
N THR A 179 -3.97 4.94 -5.88
CA THR A 179 -4.84 5.65 -4.93
C THR A 179 -4.02 6.54 -4.01
N ALA A 180 -4.63 7.62 -3.53
CA ALA A 180 -4.00 8.56 -2.63
C ALA A 180 -4.88 8.86 -1.41
N GLY A 181 -4.26 9.39 -0.36
CA GLY A 181 -4.96 9.85 0.84
C GLY A 181 -5.44 11.30 0.72
N THR A 182 -6.21 11.73 1.72
CA THR A 182 -6.48 13.16 1.97
C THR A 182 -5.73 13.62 3.23
N ALA A 183 -5.42 14.91 3.31
CA ALA A 183 -4.82 15.50 4.52
C ALA A 183 -5.23 16.96 4.70
N THR A 184 -5.61 17.35 5.92
CA THR A 184 -6.01 18.73 6.23
C THR A 184 -4.83 19.53 6.78
N PHE A 185 -4.39 20.56 6.04
CA PHE A 185 -3.33 21.48 6.50
C PHE A 185 -3.32 22.80 5.71
N GLU A 186 -2.69 23.84 6.29
CA GLU A 186 -2.30 25.04 5.54
C GLU A 186 -1.02 24.76 4.72
N ALA A 187 -1.12 24.98 3.41
CA ALA A 187 -0.02 24.74 2.49
C ALA A 187 1.14 25.75 2.69
N GLY A 188 2.34 25.22 2.88
CA GLY A 188 3.57 25.99 2.71
C GLY A 188 3.82 26.37 1.24
N PRO A 189 4.92 27.10 0.95
CA PRO A 189 5.19 27.61 -0.39
C PRO A 189 5.16 26.54 -1.49
N VAL A 190 4.47 26.87 -2.58
CA VAL A 190 4.49 26.10 -3.82
C VAL A 190 5.82 26.37 -4.53
N THR A 191 6.54 25.31 -4.88
CA THR A 191 7.85 25.35 -5.54
C THR A 191 7.75 24.74 -6.93
N ILE A 192 8.09 25.50 -7.96
CA ILE A 192 8.14 25.01 -9.34
C ILE A 192 9.41 24.18 -9.53
N VAL A 193 9.23 22.90 -9.85
CA VAL A 193 10.33 21.95 -10.08
C VAL A 193 10.68 21.79 -11.56
N THR A 194 9.71 21.96 -12.47
CA THR A 194 9.93 21.86 -13.94
C THR A 194 9.49 23.14 -14.66
N GLY A 195 10.16 24.26 -14.34
CA GLY A 195 9.82 25.60 -14.85
C GLY A 195 9.98 25.80 -16.38
N SER A 196 10.65 24.89 -17.07
CA SER A 196 10.79 24.88 -18.53
C SER A 196 9.58 24.28 -19.27
N HIS A 197 8.70 23.56 -18.57
CA HIS A 197 7.52 22.95 -19.19
C HIS A 197 6.43 24.00 -19.44
N PRO A 198 5.70 24.00 -20.58
CA PRO A 198 4.69 25.01 -20.88
C PRO A 198 3.65 25.23 -19.77
N ALA A 199 3.23 24.15 -19.10
CA ALA A 199 2.26 24.21 -17.99
C ALA A 199 2.77 24.95 -16.73
N ALA A 200 4.08 25.19 -16.59
CA ALA A 200 4.60 26.04 -15.52
C ALA A 200 4.28 27.53 -15.73
N GLY A 201 3.78 27.93 -16.90
CA GLY A 201 3.35 29.31 -17.18
C GLY A 201 4.49 30.34 -17.11
N GLY A 202 5.74 29.90 -17.26
CA GLY A 202 6.93 30.74 -17.06
C GLY A 202 7.27 31.04 -15.60
N GLN A 203 6.56 30.45 -14.63
CA GLN A 203 6.88 30.57 -13.21
C GLN A 203 8.14 29.75 -12.86
N SER A 204 8.86 30.17 -11.83
CA SER A 204 10.05 29.49 -11.30
C SER A 204 10.26 29.82 -9.81
N GLY A 205 11.06 29.01 -9.11
CA GLY A 205 11.30 29.19 -7.67
C GLY A 205 10.08 28.85 -6.81
N SER A 206 9.97 29.49 -5.64
CA SER A 206 8.91 29.23 -4.66
C SER A 206 8.07 30.47 -4.39
N PHE A 207 6.77 30.30 -4.23
CA PHE A 207 5.81 31.36 -3.90
C PHE A 207 4.66 30.84 -3.03
N THR A 208 3.95 31.71 -2.30
CA THR A 208 2.69 31.34 -1.64
C THR A 208 1.67 30.94 -2.69
N GLY A 209 1.22 29.69 -2.70
CA GLY A 209 0.28 29.19 -3.72
C GLY A 209 -1.17 29.39 -3.32
N VAL A 210 -1.56 28.76 -2.21
CA VAL A 210 -2.89 28.88 -1.58
C VAL A 210 -2.68 29.33 -0.13
N THR A 211 -3.59 30.15 0.40
CA THR A 211 -3.58 30.62 1.81
C THR A 211 -4.76 30.05 2.60
N GLY A 212 -4.53 29.65 3.85
CA GLY A 212 -5.51 28.97 4.68
C GLY A 212 -5.40 27.43 4.65
N SER A 213 -6.11 26.78 5.59
CA SER A 213 -6.10 25.33 5.77
C SER A 213 -7.22 24.65 4.99
N PHE A 214 -6.87 23.61 4.22
CA PHE A 214 -7.77 22.86 3.35
C PHE A 214 -7.52 21.36 3.46
N THR A 215 -8.51 20.54 3.08
CA THR A 215 -8.45 19.08 3.03
C THR A 215 -7.99 18.65 1.64
N TRP A 216 -6.68 18.62 1.46
CA TRP A 216 -6.04 18.32 0.19
C TRP A 216 -6.30 16.89 -0.24
N GLN A 217 -6.83 16.73 -1.46
CA GLN A 217 -6.80 15.48 -2.22
C GLN A 217 -5.36 15.29 -2.69
N LEU A 218 -4.59 14.35 -2.12
CA LEU A 218 -3.17 14.17 -2.47
C LEU A 218 -3.02 13.31 -3.74
N LEU A 219 -1.78 13.20 -4.25
CA LEU A 219 -1.43 12.35 -5.39
C LEU A 219 -0.86 11.01 -4.94
N GLY A 220 -1.02 9.98 -5.78
CA GLY A 220 -0.50 8.64 -5.52
C GLY A 220 1.03 8.60 -5.53
N ASP A 221 1.59 7.65 -4.78
CA ASP A 221 3.03 7.45 -4.61
C ASP A 221 3.72 6.84 -5.85
N ILE A 222 2.98 6.11 -6.68
CA ILE A 222 3.47 5.47 -7.90
C ILE A 222 2.85 6.14 -9.11
N LEU A 223 3.72 6.72 -9.94
CA LEU A 223 3.36 7.44 -11.15
C LEU A 223 3.73 6.64 -12.41
N PRO A 224 3.05 6.88 -13.55
CA PRO A 224 3.42 6.31 -14.84
C PRO A 224 4.81 6.76 -15.28
N ASN A 225 5.51 5.91 -16.04
CA ASN A 225 6.82 6.26 -16.58
C ASN A 225 6.75 7.54 -17.43
N GLY A 226 7.64 8.50 -17.15
CA GLY A 226 7.66 9.79 -17.86
C GLY A 226 6.64 10.82 -17.34
N ALA A 227 5.99 10.57 -16.21
CA ALA A 227 5.22 11.60 -15.50
C ALA A 227 6.09 12.83 -15.17
N ILE A 228 5.53 14.03 -15.37
CA ILE A 228 6.25 15.30 -15.22
C ILE A 228 5.66 16.05 -14.02
N THR A 229 6.38 16.08 -12.90
CA THR A 229 6.01 16.96 -11.78
C THR A 229 6.33 18.41 -12.17
N ILE A 230 5.36 19.32 -12.06
CA ILE A 230 5.51 20.74 -12.39
C ILE A 230 5.80 21.54 -11.11
N ALA A 231 5.06 21.25 -10.05
CA ALA A 231 5.13 21.97 -8.79
C ALA A 231 4.96 21.03 -7.61
N ASN A 232 5.65 21.33 -6.51
CA ASN A 232 5.48 20.71 -5.19
C ASN A 232 4.95 21.75 -4.20
N PHE A 233 4.37 21.28 -3.09
CA PHE A 233 3.99 22.10 -1.94
C PHE A 233 4.41 21.40 -0.65
N THR A 234 4.48 22.14 0.46
CA THR A 234 5.08 21.63 1.71
C THR A 234 4.06 21.63 2.85
N GLN A 235 3.87 20.50 3.50
CA GLN A 235 3.22 20.43 4.82
C GLN A 235 4.27 20.71 5.90
N THR A 236 3.94 21.57 6.86
CA THR A 236 4.80 21.86 8.02
C THR A 236 4.25 21.15 9.25
N ASN A 237 4.86 20.02 9.62
CA ASN A 237 4.48 19.26 10.80
C ASN A 237 5.30 19.74 12.00
N LEU A 238 4.66 20.41 12.95
CA LEU A 238 5.28 20.83 14.19
C LEU A 238 5.67 19.60 15.04
N PRO A 239 6.71 19.69 15.90
CA PRO A 239 7.03 18.62 16.86
C PRO A 239 5.82 18.28 17.72
N SER A 240 5.39 17.02 17.72
CA SER A 240 4.22 16.54 18.46
C SER A 240 4.47 15.19 19.14
N VAL A 241 3.54 14.76 20.00
CA VAL A 241 3.55 13.49 20.72
C VAL A 241 2.31 12.71 20.30
N GLN A 242 2.51 11.51 19.74
CA GLN A 242 1.43 10.73 19.10
C GLN A 242 1.26 9.33 19.75
N ASN A 243 2.05 9.03 20.78
CA ASN A 243 2.06 7.77 21.52
C ASN A 243 2.91 7.88 22.79
N LEU A 244 2.73 6.93 23.71
CA LEU A 244 3.49 6.75 24.96
C LEU A 244 4.98 6.50 24.70
N THR A 245 5.34 5.87 23.59
CA THR A 245 6.77 5.69 23.22
C THR A 245 7.45 7.04 22.95
N ASN A 246 6.77 7.98 22.30
CA ASN A 246 7.26 9.34 22.12
C ASN A 246 7.39 10.10 23.45
N LEU A 247 6.45 9.88 24.38
CA LEU A 247 6.49 10.46 25.72
C LEU A 247 7.67 9.91 26.54
N ASP A 248 7.85 8.59 26.56
CA ASP A 248 8.97 7.93 27.24
C ASP A 248 10.33 8.37 26.67
N ALA A 249 10.41 8.61 25.36
CA ALA A 249 11.60 9.19 24.74
C ALA A 249 11.88 10.64 25.22
N MET A 250 10.86 11.45 25.49
CA MET A 250 11.05 12.78 26.11
C MET A 250 11.45 12.65 27.59
N VAL A 251 10.84 11.72 28.33
CA VAL A 251 11.20 11.43 29.73
C VAL A 251 12.66 11.00 29.85
N ALA A 252 13.13 10.13 28.95
CA ALA A 252 14.51 9.66 28.85
C ALA A 252 15.49 10.69 28.23
N GLY A 253 14.99 11.83 27.72
CA GLY A 253 15.80 12.86 27.06
C GLY A 253 16.34 12.47 25.69
N THR A 254 15.85 11.39 25.08
CA THR A 254 16.21 10.96 23.71
C THR A 254 15.37 11.65 22.63
N LYS A 255 14.21 12.22 23.01
CA LYS A 255 13.41 13.13 22.17
C LYS A 255 13.44 14.55 22.77
N GLN A 256 13.73 15.54 21.94
CA GLN A 256 13.92 16.93 22.38
C GLN A 256 12.61 17.53 22.90
N SER A 257 12.66 18.13 24.10
CA SER A 257 11.50 18.68 24.79
C SER A 257 11.90 19.73 25.82
N ASN A 258 10.99 20.65 26.15
CA ASN A 258 11.07 21.45 27.36
C ASN A 258 10.44 20.65 28.50
N LYS A 259 11.18 20.48 29.61
CA LYS A 259 10.68 19.84 30.82
C LYS A 259 10.25 20.89 31.84
N PHE A 260 9.01 20.79 32.29
CA PHE A 260 8.46 21.58 33.39
C PHE A 260 8.21 20.68 34.60
N THR A 261 8.17 21.24 35.80
CA THR A 261 7.91 20.46 37.03
C THR A 261 7.15 21.30 38.04
N ASN A 262 6.08 20.72 38.58
CA ASN A 262 5.22 21.33 39.60
C ASN A 262 4.80 20.26 40.63
N ALA A 263 4.11 20.65 41.69
CA ALA A 263 3.52 19.72 42.65
C ALA A 263 2.08 20.11 43.01
N VAL A 264 1.19 19.13 43.10
CA VAL A 264 -0.23 19.32 43.43
C VAL A 264 -0.66 18.41 44.58
N GLN A 265 -1.78 18.74 45.22
CA GLN A 265 -2.34 17.99 46.36
C GLN A 265 -3.45 17.01 45.95
N ALA A 266 -4.01 17.14 44.74
CA ALA A 266 -4.98 16.23 44.13
C ALA A 266 -4.67 16.08 42.63
N PHE A 267 -5.04 14.95 42.02
CA PHE A 267 -4.79 14.67 40.59
C PHE A 267 -5.92 15.22 39.70
N ASP A 268 -6.16 16.53 39.79
CA ASP A 268 -7.21 17.25 39.04
C ASP A 268 -6.55 18.27 38.09
N PHE A 269 -6.65 18.03 36.78
CA PHE A 269 -6.03 18.85 35.74
C PHE A 269 -6.97 19.05 34.54
N SER A 270 -7.70 20.17 34.52
CA SER A 270 -8.44 20.67 33.35
C SER A 270 -7.87 22.01 32.85
N ASP A 271 -8.04 22.32 31.56
CA ASP A 271 -7.55 23.57 30.94
C ASP A 271 -8.55 24.74 30.99
N GLY A 272 -9.73 24.55 31.59
CA GLY A 272 -10.79 25.55 31.66
C GLY A 272 -12.23 25.00 31.62
N THR A 273 -12.41 23.68 31.50
CA THR A 273 -13.69 22.99 31.65
C THR A 273 -14.00 22.71 33.13
N PRO A 274 -15.30 22.54 33.53
CA PRO A 274 -15.67 22.34 34.93
C PRO A 274 -15.17 20.98 35.45
N GLY A 275 -14.24 21.00 36.42
CA GLY A 275 -13.88 19.85 37.25
C GLY A 275 -14.85 19.66 38.42
N ASP A 276 -14.80 18.48 39.07
CA ASP A 276 -16.03 17.85 39.57
C ASP A 276 -16.17 17.78 41.13
N TRP A 277 -15.09 17.78 41.95
CA TRP A 277 -15.14 17.51 43.43
C TRP A 277 -14.03 18.19 44.30
N SER A 278 -13.92 17.91 45.64
CA SER A 278 -13.12 18.80 46.53
C SER A 278 -12.52 18.43 47.94
N ILE A 279 -12.83 17.35 48.70
CA ILE A 279 -12.41 17.24 50.15
C ILE A 279 -11.99 15.82 50.64
N ASP A 280 -11.08 15.74 51.65
CA ASP A 280 -10.26 14.57 52.05
C ASP A 280 -10.52 13.90 53.46
N ASN A 281 -9.72 12.85 53.80
CA ASN A 281 -9.51 11.98 55.01
C ASN A 281 -9.69 10.41 54.86
N PRO A 282 -8.90 9.52 55.54
CA PRO A 282 -8.09 8.41 54.94
C PRO A 282 -8.58 6.91 54.97
N ASN A 283 -7.78 6.03 54.33
CA ASN A 283 -7.99 4.62 53.91
C ASN A 283 -7.76 3.45 54.93
N PRO A 284 -8.64 2.41 54.97
CA PRO A 284 -8.40 1.06 55.50
C PRO A 284 -8.33 -0.06 54.43
N GLY A 285 -7.25 -0.86 54.40
CA GLY A 285 -6.93 -1.76 53.27
C GLY A 285 -7.47 -3.21 53.30
N GLY A 286 -7.31 -3.90 52.16
CA GLY A 286 -7.60 -5.33 51.98
C GLY A 286 -8.55 -5.68 50.81
N ILE A 287 -8.50 -4.95 49.69
CA ILE A 287 -9.56 -4.95 48.66
C ILE A 287 -8.96 -5.02 47.23
N THR A 288 -9.64 -5.74 46.33
CA THR A 288 -9.48 -5.58 44.87
C THR A 288 -10.32 -4.39 44.40
N GLY A 289 -9.68 -3.36 43.83
CA GLY A 289 -10.33 -2.14 43.36
C GLY A 289 -10.22 -1.97 41.84
N SER A 290 -11.17 -1.23 41.28
CA SER A 290 -11.10 -0.75 39.89
C SER A 290 -10.55 0.67 39.84
N PHE A 291 -9.73 0.97 38.84
CA PHE A 291 -9.23 2.29 38.51
C PHE A 291 -9.73 2.69 37.12
N ALA A 292 -9.84 3.99 36.88
CA ALA A 292 -10.11 4.56 35.56
C ALA A 292 -9.18 5.73 35.29
N ILE A 293 -8.65 5.84 34.06
CA ILE A 293 -8.04 7.09 33.57
C ILE A 293 -8.95 7.72 32.51
N GLY A 294 -9.33 8.99 32.70
CA GLY A 294 -9.88 9.83 31.65
C GLY A 294 -8.73 10.49 30.91
N VAL A 295 -8.69 10.35 29.59
CA VAL A 295 -7.69 10.98 28.70
C VAL A 295 -8.33 11.28 27.35
N ASP A 296 -7.95 12.40 26.72
CA ASP A 296 -8.39 12.78 25.38
C ASP A 296 -7.82 11.86 24.29
N ASP A 297 -6.48 11.74 24.24
CA ASP A 297 -5.79 10.83 23.31
C ASP A 297 -5.43 9.51 23.99
N GLY A 298 -4.27 9.48 24.65
CA GLY A 298 -3.68 8.26 25.17
C GLY A 298 -2.95 8.48 26.49
N GLY A 299 -2.90 7.42 27.27
CA GLY A 299 -2.33 7.44 28.60
C GLY A 299 -2.14 6.05 29.19
N ARG A 300 -1.46 6.01 30.33
CA ARG A 300 -1.26 4.79 31.11
C ARG A 300 -1.34 5.05 32.60
N LEU A 301 -1.70 3.98 33.32
CA LEU A 301 -1.56 3.83 34.76
C LEU A 301 -0.63 2.66 35.02
N ARG A 302 0.42 2.88 35.82
CA ARG A 302 1.28 1.83 36.40
C ARG A 302 1.24 1.88 37.91
N ILE A 303 1.27 0.70 38.55
CA ILE A 303 1.27 0.56 40.01
C ILE A 303 2.27 -0.53 40.40
N ASP A 304 3.38 -0.13 41.04
CA ASP A 304 4.44 -1.03 41.50
C ASP A 304 3.95 -1.85 42.70
N LYS A 305 3.45 -3.06 42.43
CA LYS A 305 2.87 -3.96 43.46
C LYS A 305 3.94 -4.77 44.20
N ASN A 306 5.09 -4.99 43.57
CA ASN A 306 6.18 -5.86 44.02
C ASN A 306 7.35 -5.08 44.64
N GLN A 307 7.26 -3.75 44.66
CA GLN A 307 8.22 -2.81 45.24
C GLN A 307 9.64 -2.96 44.66
N ASN A 308 9.72 -3.19 43.34
CA ASN A 308 10.99 -3.28 42.58
C ASN A 308 11.33 -2.01 41.78
N GLY A 309 10.47 -0.99 41.81
CA GLY A 309 10.52 0.20 40.99
C GLY A 309 9.70 0.04 39.70
N ILE A 310 8.93 1.08 39.36
CA ILE A 310 8.00 1.13 38.22
C ILE A 310 8.65 0.63 36.91
N GLY A 311 8.07 -0.42 36.33
CA GLY A 311 8.45 -1.01 35.05
C GLY A 311 7.25 -1.35 34.14
N PRO A 312 7.51 -1.90 32.93
CA PRO A 312 6.44 -2.32 32.01
C PRO A 312 5.53 -3.42 32.58
N GLU A 313 6.00 -4.20 33.56
CA GLU A 313 5.22 -5.21 34.29
C GLU A 313 4.10 -4.62 35.17
N ASP A 314 4.19 -3.33 35.50
CA ASP A 314 3.26 -2.63 36.39
C ASP A 314 2.07 -2.00 35.68
N ASN A 315 2.01 -2.08 34.35
CA ASN A 315 0.91 -1.57 33.53
C ASN A 315 -0.44 -2.14 34.02
N VAL A 316 -1.32 -1.25 34.48
CA VAL A 316 -2.71 -1.55 34.88
C VAL A 316 -3.67 -1.12 33.78
N ILE A 317 -3.42 0.04 33.18
CA ILE A 317 -4.18 0.60 32.05
C ILE A 317 -3.18 1.12 31.03
N VAL A 318 -3.39 0.80 29.75
CA VAL A 318 -2.60 1.33 28.63
C VAL A 318 -3.55 1.62 27.48
N GLN A 319 -3.64 2.89 27.11
CA GLN A 319 -4.21 3.36 25.86
C GLN A 319 -3.10 4.10 25.10
N ASP A 320 -2.65 3.53 23.98
CA ASP A 320 -1.57 4.09 23.16
C ASP A 320 -2.04 4.44 21.75
N ALA A 321 -3.04 5.33 21.67
CA ALA A 321 -3.61 5.84 20.43
C ALA A 321 -4.04 7.30 20.57
N VAL A 322 -4.19 7.98 19.44
CA VAL A 322 -4.83 9.30 19.31
C VAL A 322 -6.35 9.10 19.27
N GLY A 323 -7.12 10.00 19.86
CA GLY A 323 -8.52 9.71 20.20
C GLY A 323 -9.41 10.92 20.46
N THR A 324 -10.42 10.67 21.28
CA THR A 324 -11.32 11.66 21.89
C THR A 324 -11.59 11.20 23.32
N HIS A 325 -11.73 12.14 24.26
CA HIS A 325 -11.92 11.88 25.69
C HIS A 325 -12.78 10.64 25.99
N ALA A 326 -12.15 9.65 26.62
CA ALA A 326 -12.79 8.44 27.08
C ALA A 326 -12.17 7.93 28.39
N PRO A 327 -12.98 7.34 29.30
CA PRO A 327 -12.47 6.61 30.45
C PRO A 327 -12.00 5.21 30.06
N TYR A 328 -10.75 4.89 30.38
CA TYR A 328 -10.17 3.56 30.26
C TYR A 328 -10.02 2.94 31.66
N PHE A 329 -10.30 1.65 31.80
CA PHE A 329 -10.47 1.01 33.10
C PHE A 329 -9.49 -0.15 33.31
N GLY A 330 -9.05 -0.36 34.55
CA GLY A 330 -8.20 -1.51 34.93
C GLY A 330 -8.41 -1.91 36.38
N ASP A 331 -8.28 -3.20 36.68
CA ASP A 331 -8.51 -3.75 38.02
C ASP A 331 -7.21 -4.17 38.69
N VAL A 332 -7.09 -3.90 39.98
CA VAL A 332 -5.88 -4.18 40.76
C VAL A 332 -6.23 -4.89 42.06
N THR A 333 -5.50 -5.97 42.33
CA THR A 333 -5.55 -6.66 43.61
C THR A 333 -4.31 -6.32 44.43
N PHE A 334 -4.50 -5.61 45.53
CA PHE A 334 -3.47 -5.38 46.53
C PHE A 334 -3.46 -6.53 47.53
N THR A 335 -2.36 -7.30 47.57
CA THR A 335 -2.23 -8.49 48.43
C THR A 335 -2.01 -8.16 49.91
N SER A 336 -1.66 -6.92 50.23
CA SER A 336 -1.51 -6.38 51.57
C SER A 336 -1.95 -4.92 51.62
N ALA A 337 -2.25 -4.40 52.82
CA ALA A 337 -2.36 -2.96 53.01
C ALA A 337 -0.95 -2.34 53.08
N GLY A 338 -0.73 -1.19 52.45
CA GLY A 338 0.57 -0.52 52.43
C GLY A 338 0.62 0.66 51.46
N THR A 339 1.80 1.26 51.35
CA THR A 339 2.13 2.26 50.32
C THR A 339 2.59 1.53 49.05
N TYR A 340 2.14 2.04 47.91
CA TYR A 340 2.52 1.60 46.57
C TYR A 340 2.87 2.83 45.73
N ASP A 341 3.82 2.70 44.82
CA ASP A 341 4.17 3.78 43.89
C ASP A 341 3.27 3.71 42.66
N PHE A 342 2.86 4.89 42.17
CA PHE A 342 1.96 5.06 41.02
C PHE A 342 2.67 5.93 39.98
N GLU A 343 2.59 5.53 38.70
CA GLU A 343 2.90 6.40 37.57
C GLU A 343 1.64 6.58 36.73
N VAL A 344 1.28 7.84 36.49
CA VAL A 344 0.26 8.22 35.52
C VAL A 344 0.94 9.07 34.45
N ALA A 345 0.70 8.74 33.19
CA ALA A 345 1.26 9.48 32.07
C ALA A 345 0.21 9.58 30.97
N SER A 346 0.04 10.77 30.39
CA SER A 346 -0.77 10.99 29.18
C SER A 346 0.02 11.80 28.15
N PHE A 347 -0.46 11.77 26.92
CA PHE A 347 -0.06 12.70 25.87
C PHE A 347 -1.30 13.31 25.22
N SER A 348 -1.11 14.48 24.60
CA SER A 348 -2.09 15.12 23.73
C SER A 348 -1.42 15.44 22.40
N ALA A 349 -2.04 14.99 21.31
CA ALA A 349 -1.52 15.03 19.95
C ALA A 349 -1.94 16.29 19.18
N GLY A 350 -3.05 16.93 19.58
CA GLY A 350 -3.46 18.23 19.06
C GLY A 350 -4.64 18.84 19.81
N GLY A 351 -4.54 20.13 20.17
CA GLY A 351 -5.60 20.83 20.90
C GLY A 351 -5.42 20.76 22.42
N GLY A 352 -6.50 21.06 23.15
CA GLY A 352 -6.55 20.95 24.62
C GLY A 352 -6.39 19.50 25.07
N GLY A 353 -6.22 19.29 26.37
CA GLY A 353 -6.03 17.94 26.91
C GLY A 353 -6.32 17.89 28.39
N ASP A 354 -7.02 16.85 28.80
CA ASP A 354 -7.33 16.54 30.18
C ASP A 354 -6.64 15.23 30.62
N ILE A 355 -6.43 15.09 31.92
CA ILE A 355 -6.11 13.80 32.51
C ILE A 355 -6.75 13.68 33.90
N GLU A 356 -7.58 12.66 34.06
CA GLU A 356 -8.21 12.30 35.33
C GLU A 356 -7.78 10.89 35.72
N LEU A 357 -7.53 10.65 37.01
CA LEU A 357 -7.36 9.30 37.55
C LEU A 357 -8.38 9.08 38.65
N SER A 358 -9.32 8.17 38.42
CA SER A 358 -10.37 7.79 39.35
C SER A 358 -10.17 6.39 39.92
N VAL A 359 -10.72 6.15 41.10
CA VAL A 359 -10.80 4.85 41.77
C VAL A 359 -12.27 4.54 42.11
N SER A 360 -12.68 3.29 41.94
CA SER A 360 -14.04 2.86 42.27
C SER A 360 -14.20 2.66 43.77
N LEU A 361 -15.33 3.11 44.29
CA LEU A 361 -15.82 2.84 45.64
C LEU A 361 -16.38 1.41 45.78
N GLN A 362 -16.53 0.67 44.67
CA GLN A 362 -17.01 -0.71 44.67
C GLN A 362 -15.88 -1.71 44.99
N SER A 363 -16.13 -2.60 45.95
CA SER A 363 -15.22 -3.70 46.27
C SER A 363 -15.35 -4.87 45.28
N GLY A 364 -14.23 -5.39 44.79
CA GLY A 364 -14.18 -6.66 44.04
C GLY A 364 -13.66 -6.54 42.60
N GLY A 365 -13.40 -5.32 42.11
CA GLY A 365 -13.01 -5.06 40.73
C GLY A 365 -14.17 -5.19 39.73
N ASN A 366 -13.86 -5.00 38.45
CA ASN A 366 -14.81 -4.97 37.32
C ASN A 366 -15.85 -3.84 37.36
N ASP A 367 -15.66 -2.77 38.16
CA ASP A 367 -16.48 -1.56 37.95
C ASP A 367 -16.11 -0.95 36.59
N ARG A 368 -17.13 -0.71 35.79
CA ARG A 368 -17.10 -0.14 34.43
C ARG A 368 -18.31 0.79 34.22
N SER A 369 -18.93 1.26 35.30
CA SER A 369 -19.97 2.29 35.23
C SER A 369 -19.38 3.60 34.69
N ALA A 370 -20.24 4.55 34.31
CA ALA A 370 -19.77 5.90 33.99
C ALA A 370 -19.06 6.50 35.22
N ILE A 371 -17.91 7.16 35.01
CA ILE A 371 -17.13 7.76 36.11
C ILE A 371 -17.95 8.79 36.92
N THR A 372 -18.90 9.47 36.28
CA THR A 372 -19.84 10.42 36.90
C THR A 372 -21.04 9.76 37.62
N SER A 373 -21.08 8.42 37.74
CA SER A 373 -22.20 7.69 38.35
C SER A 373 -22.25 7.77 39.89
N GLY A 374 -21.23 8.34 40.53
CA GLY A 374 -21.09 8.36 41.99
C GLY A 374 -20.62 7.04 42.60
N THR A 375 -20.24 6.03 41.78
CA THR A 375 -19.51 4.84 42.25
C THR A 375 -17.99 4.97 42.12
N TRP A 376 -17.51 6.13 41.66
CA TRP A 376 -16.10 6.49 41.49
C TRP A 376 -15.80 7.78 42.27
N GLU A 377 -14.54 7.93 42.67
CA GLU A 377 -13.96 9.17 43.17
C GLU A 377 -12.62 9.43 42.47
N LEU A 378 -12.17 10.68 42.38
CA LEU A 378 -10.83 11.00 41.88
C LEU A 378 -9.76 10.53 42.88
N LEU A 379 -8.66 9.94 42.42
CA LEU A 379 -7.56 9.53 43.28
C LEU A 379 -6.95 10.75 44.00
N GLY A 380 -7.13 10.79 45.31
CA GLY A 380 -6.81 11.96 46.13
C GLY A 380 -8.01 12.40 46.97
N GLN A 381 -9.22 12.25 46.43
CA GLN A 381 -10.40 12.04 47.26
C GLN A 381 -10.22 10.74 48.04
N THR A 382 -10.88 10.65 49.18
CA THR A 382 -10.48 9.72 50.25
C THR A 382 -11.63 8.93 50.83
N THR A 383 -12.79 8.94 50.17
CA THR A 383 -13.98 8.23 50.65
C THR A 383 -13.90 6.73 50.37
N GLY A 384 -12.99 6.29 49.50
CA GLY A 384 -12.70 4.91 49.16
C GLY A 384 -11.37 4.36 49.69
N ALA A 385 -11.01 3.20 49.16
CA ALA A 385 -9.94 2.34 49.70
C ALA A 385 -8.55 2.58 49.09
N VAL A 386 -8.33 3.71 48.43
CA VAL A 386 -7.04 4.15 47.89
C VAL A 386 -6.92 5.65 48.07
N SER A 387 -5.84 6.13 48.69
CA SER A 387 -5.64 7.55 49.02
C SER A 387 -4.20 7.96 48.77
N LEU A 388 -3.96 9.18 48.29
CA LEU A 388 -2.61 9.71 48.07
C LEU A 388 -1.83 9.85 49.38
N GLN A 389 -0.53 9.52 49.35
CA GLN A 389 0.39 9.78 50.46
C GLN A 389 1.25 11.01 50.17
N GLY A 390 0.70 12.20 50.43
CA GLY A 390 1.37 13.48 50.19
C GLY A 390 1.11 14.03 48.79
N ASN A 391 2.00 14.91 48.32
CA ASN A 391 1.81 15.64 47.06
C ASN A 391 2.22 14.80 45.84
N ILE A 392 1.47 14.93 44.76
CA ILE A 392 1.87 14.41 43.44
C ILE A 392 2.93 15.34 42.85
N THR A 393 4.03 14.76 42.35
CA THR A 393 4.98 15.48 41.49
C THR A 393 4.50 15.39 40.05
N VAL A 394 4.28 16.52 39.40
CA VAL A 394 3.82 16.57 38.00
C VAL A 394 4.95 17.09 37.11
N ILE A 395 5.20 16.36 36.04
CA ILE A 395 6.26 16.65 35.08
C ILE A 395 5.63 16.74 33.69
N SER A 396 5.63 17.93 33.12
CA SER A 396 5.10 18.19 31.78
C SER A 396 6.25 18.25 30.77
N TYR A 397 6.03 17.68 29.59
CA TYR A 397 7.00 17.66 28.49
C TYR A 397 6.37 18.28 27.24
N GLU A 398 6.85 19.47 26.87
CA GLU A 398 6.47 20.13 25.61
C GLU A 398 7.46 19.68 24.52
N PRO A 399 7.03 19.05 23.41
CA PRO A 399 7.93 18.64 22.34
C PRO A 399 8.56 19.85 21.66
N THR A 400 9.88 19.82 21.44
CA THR A 400 10.60 20.91 20.76
C THR A 400 11.49 20.39 19.63
N GLY A 401 11.92 21.29 18.75
CA GLY A 401 12.78 20.96 17.61
C GLY A 401 12.43 21.80 16.38
N ALA A 402 13.12 21.53 15.28
CA ALA A 402 12.69 22.04 13.97
C ALA A 402 11.43 21.29 13.51
N PRO A 403 10.49 21.95 12.81
CA PRO A 403 9.36 21.25 12.20
C PRO A 403 9.83 20.27 11.11
N VAL A 404 9.10 19.16 10.97
CA VAL A 404 9.28 18.22 9.88
C VAL A 404 8.56 18.77 8.65
N LEU A 405 9.32 19.05 7.59
CA LEU A 405 8.77 19.52 6.32
C LEU A 405 8.55 18.32 5.40
N VAL A 406 7.30 18.06 5.02
CA VAL A 406 6.93 17.00 4.08
C VAL A 406 6.58 17.65 2.73
N SER A 407 7.33 17.31 1.69
CA SER A 407 7.12 17.81 0.33
C SER A 407 6.21 16.85 -0.44
N PHE A 408 5.07 17.34 -0.89
CA PHE A 408 4.13 16.61 -1.73
C PHE A 408 4.17 17.15 -3.17
N PRO A 409 4.01 16.30 -4.20
CA PRO A 409 3.68 16.76 -5.55
C PRO A 409 2.35 17.52 -5.51
N MET A 410 2.33 18.75 -6.02
CA MET A 410 1.11 19.54 -6.16
C MET A 410 0.51 19.33 -7.54
N LEU A 411 1.32 19.35 -8.60
CA LEU A 411 0.85 19.22 -9.98
C LEU A 411 1.76 18.27 -10.74
N VAL A 412 1.18 17.19 -11.27
CA VAL A 412 1.87 16.18 -12.09
C VAL A 412 1.12 16.01 -13.41
N LEU A 413 1.85 15.91 -14.52
CA LEU A 413 1.31 15.77 -15.86
C LEU A 413 1.70 14.43 -16.49
N LEU A 414 0.79 13.87 -17.29
CA LEU A 414 1.04 12.72 -18.14
C LEU A 414 0.82 13.12 -19.60
N ASN A 415 1.82 12.86 -20.42
CA ASN A 415 1.77 13.11 -21.86
C ASN A 415 0.69 12.27 -22.54
N GLY A 416 0.06 12.81 -23.59
CA GLY A 416 -0.85 12.06 -24.45
C GLY A 416 -0.12 11.20 -25.48
N PRO A 417 -0.85 10.44 -26.31
CA PRO A 417 -0.23 9.54 -27.30
C PRO A 417 0.46 10.29 -28.45
N ASN A 418 0.15 11.57 -28.63
CA ASN A 418 0.70 12.44 -29.69
C ASN A 418 1.81 13.39 -29.18
N ASP A 419 2.19 13.31 -27.91
CA ASP A 419 3.25 14.11 -27.31
C ASP A 419 4.64 13.48 -27.53
N THR A 420 5.70 14.18 -27.14
CA THR A 420 7.09 13.70 -27.25
C THR A 420 7.82 13.90 -25.92
N PRO A 421 8.16 12.81 -25.18
CA PRO A 421 7.76 11.43 -25.43
C PRO A 421 6.24 11.23 -25.35
N ALA A 422 5.70 10.20 -26.00
CA ALA A 422 4.30 9.83 -25.85
C ALA A 422 4.00 9.35 -24.42
N GLY A 423 2.73 9.37 -24.03
CA GLY A 423 2.25 8.80 -22.76
C GLY A 423 2.64 7.33 -22.57
N SER A 424 2.75 6.92 -21.30
CA SER A 424 3.05 5.54 -20.90
C SER A 424 1.79 4.81 -20.45
N VAL A 425 1.85 3.47 -20.39
CA VAL A 425 0.86 2.67 -19.66
C VAL A 425 1.10 2.85 -18.16
N PHE A 426 0.02 2.95 -17.38
CA PHE A 426 0.07 2.89 -15.92
C PHE A 426 -0.37 1.52 -15.42
N GLY A 427 0.35 0.95 -14.45
CA GLY A 427 0.01 -0.27 -13.67
C GLY A 427 -0.31 -1.57 -14.44
N GLY A 428 -0.31 -1.53 -15.77
CA GLY A 428 -0.52 -2.66 -16.69
C GLY A 428 0.45 -2.60 -17.86
N GLY A 429 0.32 -3.55 -18.79
CA GLY A 429 1.21 -3.73 -19.92
C GLY A 429 1.51 -5.22 -20.16
N PRO A 430 2.43 -5.57 -21.07
CA PRO A 430 2.80 -6.96 -21.28
C PRO A 430 3.52 -7.50 -20.04
N PHE A 431 3.09 -8.66 -19.56
CA PHE A 431 3.87 -9.43 -18.59
C PHE A 431 5.19 -9.90 -19.22
N THR A 432 6.23 -10.01 -18.41
CA THR A 432 7.59 -10.37 -18.83
C THR A 432 8.23 -11.35 -17.86
N GLY A 433 9.26 -12.09 -18.30
CA GLY A 433 10.02 -13.00 -17.42
C GLY A 433 9.40 -14.39 -17.18
N PHE A 434 8.25 -14.71 -17.80
CA PHE A 434 7.71 -16.08 -17.85
C PHE A 434 8.54 -16.97 -18.79
N GLU A 435 8.44 -18.30 -18.66
CA GLU A 435 9.21 -19.26 -19.45
C GLU A 435 8.44 -19.81 -20.65
N GLY A 436 8.88 -19.45 -21.86
CA GLY A 436 8.40 -20.04 -23.11
C GLY A 436 7.33 -19.18 -23.81
N THR A 437 6.18 -19.77 -24.16
CA THR A 437 5.17 -19.19 -25.06
C THR A 437 3.90 -18.68 -24.35
N GLY A 438 3.67 -19.04 -23.10
CA GLY A 438 2.46 -18.65 -22.37
C GLY A 438 2.54 -18.94 -20.87
N PHE A 439 1.53 -18.46 -20.15
CA PHE A 439 1.36 -18.58 -18.70
C PHE A 439 -0.14 -18.65 -18.36
N PHE A 440 -0.48 -19.05 -17.14
CA PHE A 440 -1.87 -19.05 -16.66
C PHE A 440 -2.17 -17.79 -15.86
N ALA A 441 -3.35 -17.19 -16.03
CA ALA A 441 -3.75 -15.98 -15.32
C ALA A 441 -5.26 -15.87 -15.10
N GLY A 442 -5.64 -15.01 -14.14
CA GLY A 442 -7.02 -14.66 -13.83
C GLY A 442 -7.23 -13.16 -13.79
N SER A 443 -8.39 -12.70 -14.26
CA SER A 443 -8.79 -11.29 -14.29
C SER A 443 -10.31 -11.15 -14.18
N GLY A 444 -10.82 -10.18 -13.41
CA GLY A 444 -12.25 -9.91 -13.18
C GLY A 444 -13.06 -11.15 -12.86
N MET A 445 -12.49 -12.09 -12.10
CA MET A 445 -13.03 -13.45 -11.93
C MET A 445 -14.41 -13.51 -11.27
N ASN A 446 -14.89 -12.44 -10.65
CA ASN A 446 -16.26 -12.33 -10.12
C ASN A 446 -17.32 -11.91 -11.16
N LYS A 447 -16.95 -11.47 -12.37
CA LYS A 447 -17.88 -10.86 -13.35
C LYS A 447 -18.77 -11.85 -14.11
N TRP A 448 -18.59 -13.16 -13.92
CA TRP A 448 -19.49 -14.21 -14.41
C TRP A 448 -19.70 -15.26 -13.33
N PRO A 449 -20.76 -16.11 -13.39
CA PRO A 449 -21.15 -16.96 -12.28
C PRO A 449 -19.98 -17.70 -11.61
N LEU A 450 -19.87 -17.51 -10.30
CA LEU A 450 -18.83 -18.14 -9.49
C LEU A 450 -19.17 -19.63 -9.26
N PRO A 451 -18.14 -20.50 -9.16
CA PRO A 451 -18.30 -21.85 -8.65
C PRO A 451 -18.90 -21.88 -7.23
N ALA A 452 -19.44 -23.01 -6.81
CA ALA A 452 -20.09 -23.17 -5.50
C ALA A 452 -19.13 -22.94 -4.33
N GLU A 453 -17.83 -23.12 -4.58
CA GLU A 453 -16.71 -22.91 -3.68
C GLU A 453 -16.39 -21.42 -3.46
N GLY A 454 -16.96 -20.50 -4.27
CA GLY A 454 -16.72 -19.05 -4.20
C GLY A 454 -15.43 -18.56 -4.86
N TYR A 455 -14.63 -19.45 -5.45
CA TYR A 455 -13.36 -19.14 -6.11
C TYR A 455 -13.17 -19.94 -7.40
N ARG A 456 -12.22 -19.50 -8.23
CA ARG A 456 -11.74 -20.27 -9.40
C ARG A 456 -10.45 -20.98 -9.03
N SER A 457 -10.18 -22.14 -9.63
CA SER A 457 -8.99 -22.92 -9.27
C SER A 457 -8.34 -23.67 -10.43
N LEU A 458 -7.07 -24.02 -10.24
CA LEU A 458 -6.31 -24.95 -11.07
C LEU A 458 -5.61 -25.95 -10.14
N THR A 459 -5.78 -27.24 -10.38
CA THR A 459 -5.25 -28.32 -9.52
C THR A 459 -4.32 -29.23 -10.29
N LEU A 460 -3.08 -29.37 -9.82
CA LEU A 460 -2.10 -30.30 -10.37
C LEU A 460 -2.40 -31.75 -9.92
N PRO A 461 -2.09 -32.78 -10.72
CA PRO A 461 -2.26 -34.17 -10.31
C PRO A 461 -1.34 -34.52 -9.12
N PRO A 462 -1.71 -35.52 -8.29
CA PRO A 462 -0.91 -35.92 -7.13
C PRO A 462 0.53 -36.26 -7.49
N LEU A 463 1.48 -35.61 -6.81
CA LEU A 463 2.92 -35.78 -7.03
C LEU A 463 3.51 -36.71 -5.97
N ASN A 464 3.99 -37.88 -6.40
CA ASN A 464 4.67 -38.79 -5.48
C ASN A 464 6.01 -38.21 -5.00
N VAL A 465 6.00 -37.66 -3.80
CA VAL A 465 7.14 -37.11 -3.07
C VAL A 465 7.51 -37.95 -1.84
N SER A 466 7.02 -39.19 -1.77
CA SER A 466 7.27 -40.13 -0.67
C SER A 466 8.77 -40.32 -0.41
N GLY A 467 9.19 -40.20 0.85
CA GLY A 467 10.59 -40.34 1.26
C GLY A 467 11.51 -39.18 0.86
N LYS A 468 10.95 -38.07 0.35
CA LYS A 468 11.68 -36.82 0.11
C LYS A 468 11.71 -35.96 1.38
N THR A 469 12.73 -35.12 1.50
CA THR A 469 13.01 -34.30 2.69
C THR A 469 13.43 -32.90 2.28
N ASN A 470 13.09 -31.87 3.07
CA ASN A 470 13.35 -30.46 2.72
C ASN A 470 12.78 -30.14 1.32
N LEU A 471 11.48 -30.37 1.16
CA LEU A 471 10.76 -30.12 -0.09
C LEU A 471 10.49 -28.62 -0.22
N LYS A 472 10.70 -28.08 -1.43
CA LYS A 472 10.42 -26.68 -1.75
C LYS A 472 9.47 -26.59 -2.93
N LEU A 473 8.45 -25.74 -2.81
CA LEU A 473 7.63 -25.28 -3.94
C LEU A 473 8.21 -23.95 -4.43
N THR A 474 8.55 -23.87 -5.71
CA THR A 474 8.90 -22.60 -6.38
C THR A 474 7.87 -22.33 -7.47
N VAL A 475 7.26 -21.15 -7.46
CA VAL A 475 6.34 -20.70 -8.52
C VAL A 475 6.87 -19.38 -9.08
N ALA A 476 6.84 -19.21 -10.40
CA ALA A 476 7.04 -17.88 -10.99
C ALA A 476 5.70 -17.13 -10.91
N LEU A 477 5.66 -16.03 -10.16
CA LEU A 477 4.45 -15.24 -9.91
C LEU A 477 4.60 -13.81 -10.40
N ALA A 478 3.48 -13.24 -10.87
CA ALA A 478 3.38 -11.86 -11.33
C ALA A 478 1.97 -11.31 -11.09
N ALA A 479 1.83 -9.99 -10.99
CA ALA A 479 0.53 -9.34 -10.95
C ALA A 479 0.55 -7.93 -11.56
N THR A 480 -0.62 -7.33 -11.81
CA THR A 480 -0.73 -5.87 -11.98
C THR A 480 -0.49 -5.16 -10.63
N PHE A 481 -0.61 -3.84 -10.56
CA PHE A 481 -0.41 -3.07 -9.32
C PHE A 481 -1.25 -1.79 -9.31
N LEU A 482 -2.53 -1.94 -9.67
CA LEU A 482 -3.46 -0.84 -9.92
C LEU A 482 -4.43 -0.63 -8.77
N ASP A 483 -5.34 -1.58 -8.59
CA ASP A 483 -6.58 -1.40 -7.83
C ASP A 483 -6.95 -2.64 -7.00
N PHE A 484 -5.98 -3.51 -6.67
CA PHE A 484 -6.30 -4.70 -5.89
C PHE A 484 -6.91 -4.37 -4.53
N GLU A 485 -7.98 -5.08 -4.19
CA GLU A 485 -8.70 -4.98 -2.93
C GLU A 485 -8.29 -6.11 -1.98
N THR A 486 -8.59 -5.99 -0.69
CA THR A 486 -8.33 -7.07 0.29
C THR A 486 -9.21 -8.31 0.08
N SER A 487 -10.19 -8.22 -0.84
CA SER A 487 -11.01 -9.33 -1.34
C SER A 487 -10.37 -10.09 -2.50
N ASP A 488 -9.37 -9.51 -3.17
CA ASP A 488 -8.66 -10.13 -4.27
C ASP A 488 -7.52 -10.99 -3.75
N TYR A 489 -7.32 -12.16 -4.35
CA TYR A 489 -6.22 -13.02 -3.97
C TYR A 489 -5.75 -13.97 -5.07
N LEU A 490 -4.49 -14.37 -4.93
CA LEU A 490 -3.94 -15.59 -5.52
C LEU A 490 -3.32 -16.42 -4.40
N ASP A 491 -3.95 -17.55 -4.11
CA ASP A 491 -3.49 -18.51 -3.12
C ASP A 491 -2.85 -19.73 -3.79
N VAL A 492 -1.90 -20.32 -3.08
CA VAL A 492 -1.45 -21.68 -3.34
C VAL A 492 -1.72 -22.54 -2.11
N TRP A 493 -2.65 -23.47 -2.27
CA TRP A 493 -3.02 -24.49 -1.29
C TRP A 493 -2.35 -25.81 -1.63
N ILE A 494 -1.97 -26.58 -0.61
CA ILE A 494 -1.38 -27.91 -0.77
C ILE A 494 -2.14 -28.95 0.07
N ASP A 495 -2.33 -30.13 -0.50
CA ASP A 495 -2.69 -31.35 0.25
C ASP A 495 -1.42 -32.23 0.26
N PRO A 496 -0.73 -32.38 1.39
CA PRO A 496 0.56 -33.08 1.45
C PRO A 496 0.50 -34.59 1.19
N ASP A 497 -0.62 -35.26 1.45
CA ASP A 497 -0.75 -36.72 1.38
C ASP A 497 -1.76 -37.24 0.36
N GLY A 498 -2.49 -36.32 -0.30
CA GLY A 498 -3.43 -36.61 -1.37
C GLY A 498 -4.73 -37.24 -0.89
N SER A 499 -5.04 -37.14 0.42
CA SER A 499 -6.21 -37.76 1.06
C SER A 499 -7.51 -36.94 0.96
N GLY A 500 -7.47 -35.79 0.27
CA GLY A 500 -8.53 -34.79 0.19
C GLY A 500 -9.99 -35.31 0.08
N PRO A 501 -10.96 -34.52 0.58
CA PRO A 501 -10.93 -33.05 0.53
C PRO A 501 -10.55 -32.32 1.83
N VAL A 502 -10.15 -33.02 2.89
CA VAL A 502 -10.06 -32.43 4.24
C VAL A 502 -8.75 -31.67 4.51
N ASP A 503 -7.64 -32.06 3.87
CA ASP A 503 -6.28 -31.70 4.33
C ASP A 503 -5.56 -30.64 3.46
N PHE A 504 -6.31 -29.86 2.67
CA PHE A 504 -5.74 -28.69 2.00
C PHE A 504 -5.35 -27.60 3.01
N THR A 505 -4.08 -27.20 2.99
CA THR A 505 -3.51 -26.11 3.80
C THR A 505 -2.99 -24.99 2.91
N GLN A 506 -3.24 -23.73 3.30
CA GLN A 506 -2.74 -22.56 2.57
C GLN A 506 -1.24 -22.43 2.79
N LEU A 507 -0.44 -22.52 1.71
CA LEU A 507 1.01 -22.37 1.77
C LEU A 507 1.45 -20.94 1.40
N ILE A 508 0.73 -20.32 0.48
CA ILE A 508 1.00 -18.99 -0.07
C ILE A 508 -0.32 -18.25 -0.17
N HIS A 509 -0.35 -16.98 0.24
CA HIS A 509 -1.48 -16.07 0.11
C HIS A 509 -0.97 -14.73 -0.40
N PHE A 510 -1.33 -14.35 -1.62
CA PHE A 510 -1.14 -13.01 -2.15
C PHE A 510 -2.47 -12.27 -2.14
N THR A 511 -2.49 -11.04 -1.62
CA THR A 511 -3.65 -10.14 -1.62
C THR A 511 -3.17 -8.68 -1.51
N ALA A 512 -4.08 -7.72 -1.60
CA ALA A 512 -3.81 -6.33 -1.24
C ALA A 512 -3.55 -6.22 0.28
N PRO A 513 -2.45 -5.57 0.72
CA PRO A 513 -2.16 -5.43 2.15
C PRO A 513 -3.16 -4.65 2.98
N SER A 514 -3.89 -3.73 2.35
CA SER A 514 -4.88 -2.86 2.97
C SER A 514 -5.81 -2.31 1.87
N GLY A 515 -6.91 -1.67 2.24
CA GLY A 515 -7.78 -0.97 1.28
C GLY A 515 -7.11 0.22 0.56
N SER A 516 -5.90 0.62 0.97
CA SER A 516 -5.10 1.68 0.34
C SER A 516 -3.85 1.18 -0.38
N ASP A 517 -3.41 -0.05 -0.12
CA ASP A 517 -2.23 -0.68 -0.75
C ASP A 517 -2.66 -1.56 -1.94
N LYS A 518 -2.87 -0.95 -3.11
CA LYS A 518 -3.47 -1.62 -4.29
C LYS A 518 -2.55 -2.57 -5.08
N PHE A 519 -1.65 -3.28 -4.40
CA PHE A 519 -0.70 -4.22 -5.00
C PHE A 519 -0.68 -5.55 -4.25
N PHE A 520 -0.41 -6.66 -4.95
CA PHE A 520 -0.25 -7.95 -4.28
C PHE A 520 1.10 -8.09 -3.55
N ASP A 521 1.05 -8.48 -2.27
CA ASP A 521 2.19 -9.07 -1.56
C ASP A 521 1.78 -10.28 -0.68
N ASP A 522 2.78 -11.03 -0.19
CA ASP A 522 2.61 -12.24 0.61
C ASP A 522 2.85 -12.04 2.12
N ARG A 523 2.70 -10.82 2.67
CA ARG A 523 3.06 -10.49 4.08
C ARG A 523 2.35 -11.35 5.13
N SER A 524 1.17 -11.86 4.82
CA SER A 524 0.40 -12.79 5.66
C SER A 524 1.12 -14.12 5.87
N THR A 525 1.76 -14.66 4.82
CA THR A 525 2.51 -15.93 4.84
C THR A 525 4.03 -15.72 4.94
N ARG A 526 4.50 -14.47 4.82
CA ARG A 526 5.93 -14.08 4.86
C ARG A 526 6.15 -12.70 5.52
N PRO A 527 5.76 -12.49 6.79
CA PRO A 527 5.78 -11.16 7.40
C PRO A 527 7.18 -10.54 7.54
N GLY A 528 8.24 -11.36 7.65
CA GLY A 528 9.61 -10.89 7.80
C GLY A 528 10.30 -10.44 6.50
N SER A 529 9.74 -10.73 5.33
CA SER A 529 10.32 -10.34 4.03
C SER A 529 9.29 -10.44 2.90
N PRO A 530 8.19 -9.66 2.94
CA PRO A 530 7.11 -9.76 1.97
C PRO A 530 7.59 -9.51 0.53
N THR A 531 7.07 -10.30 -0.39
CA THR A 531 7.36 -10.23 -1.81
C THR A 531 6.29 -9.40 -2.50
N ARG A 532 6.58 -8.16 -2.91
CA ARG A 532 5.67 -7.41 -3.78
C ARG A 532 5.73 -7.95 -5.22
N LEU A 533 4.56 -8.23 -5.81
CA LEU A 533 4.41 -8.61 -7.21
C LEU A 533 4.36 -7.38 -8.15
N GLY A 534 4.52 -7.65 -9.44
CA GLY A 534 4.44 -6.70 -10.54
C GLY A 534 4.48 -7.43 -11.89
N LEU A 535 4.54 -6.69 -13.00
CA LEU A 535 4.40 -7.23 -14.36
C LEU A 535 5.58 -8.12 -14.83
N ASN A 536 6.68 -8.16 -14.10
CA ASN A 536 7.76 -9.10 -14.36
C ASN A 536 7.64 -10.29 -13.40
N PHE A 537 7.51 -11.50 -13.94
CA PHE A 537 7.49 -12.76 -13.21
C PHE A 537 8.73 -12.95 -12.33
N ARG A 538 8.52 -13.42 -11.10
CA ARG A 538 9.56 -13.65 -10.11
C ARG A 538 9.40 -15.03 -9.49
N ASP A 539 10.51 -15.74 -9.33
CA ASP A 539 10.55 -17.02 -8.61
C ASP A 539 10.33 -16.78 -7.11
N ILE A 540 9.24 -17.35 -6.59
CA ILE A 540 8.86 -17.28 -5.17
C ILE A 540 8.87 -18.71 -4.63
N THR A 541 9.72 -18.94 -3.62
CA THR A 541 9.95 -20.27 -3.05
C THR A 541 9.46 -20.37 -1.62
N TYR A 542 8.72 -21.43 -1.30
CA TYR A 542 8.20 -21.77 0.02
C TYR A 542 8.59 -23.20 0.42
N ASP A 543 8.67 -23.45 1.73
CA ASP A 543 8.87 -24.79 2.31
C ASP A 543 7.58 -25.60 2.27
N ILE A 544 7.61 -26.77 1.64
CA ILE A 544 6.52 -27.75 1.75
C ILE A 544 6.69 -28.47 3.11
N PRO A 545 5.63 -28.62 3.93
CA PRO A 545 5.68 -29.32 5.21
C PRO A 545 6.30 -30.72 5.12
N ALA A 546 7.04 -31.09 6.16
CA ALA A 546 7.64 -32.41 6.26
C ALA A 546 6.56 -33.51 6.33
N GLY A 547 6.84 -34.66 5.72
CA GLY A 547 5.93 -35.82 5.72
C GLY A 547 5.02 -35.94 4.50
N ALA A 548 5.06 -34.99 3.55
CA ALA A 548 4.33 -35.10 2.29
C ALA A 548 4.66 -36.41 1.53
N THR A 549 3.65 -37.01 0.89
CA THR A 549 3.76 -38.30 0.17
C THR A 549 3.14 -38.26 -1.23
N GLN A 550 1.91 -37.78 -1.38
CA GLN A 550 1.21 -37.57 -2.67
C GLN A 550 0.77 -36.11 -2.78
N LEU A 551 1.74 -35.21 -2.85
CA LEU A 551 1.52 -33.77 -2.81
C LEU A 551 0.62 -33.31 -3.97
N VAL A 552 -0.56 -32.79 -3.65
CA VAL A 552 -1.43 -32.07 -4.57
C VAL A 552 -1.20 -30.57 -4.37
N ILE A 553 -1.15 -29.81 -5.45
CA ILE A 553 -1.00 -28.34 -5.43
C ILE A 553 -2.21 -27.75 -6.13
N GLN A 554 -2.89 -26.82 -5.49
CA GLN A 554 -4.06 -26.12 -6.00
C GLN A 554 -3.87 -24.61 -5.91
N PHE A 555 -3.96 -23.95 -7.07
CA PHE A 555 -4.10 -22.51 -7.15
C PHE A 555 -5.57 -22.17 -6.92
N ARG A 556 -5.86 -21.20 -6.04
CA ARG A 556 -7.19 -20.61 -5.87
C ARG A 556 -7.08 -19.11 -6.10
N ALA A 557 -7.98 -18.55 -6.88
CA ALA A 557 -7.92 -17.13 -7.20
C ALA A 557 -9.31 -16.51 -7.30
N LEU A 558 -9.37 -15.23 -6.91
CA LEU A 558 -10.47 -14.33 -7.17
C LEU A 558 -9.88 -12.92 -7.39
N THR A 559 -10.35 -12.22 -8.42
CA THR A 559 -10.12 -10.78 -8.61
C THR A 559 -11.44 -10.13 -9.02
N THR A 560 -11.63 -8.84 -8.75
CA THR A 560 -12.89 -8.15 -9.03
C THR A 560 -12.92 -7.30 -10.30
N TRP A 561 -11.80 -6.91 -10.93
CA TRP A 561 -11.80 -6.12 -12.19
C TRP A 561 -10.88 -6.65 -13.30
N TRP A 562 -11.18 -6.25 -14.55
CA TRP A 562 -10.46 -6.64 -15.78
C TRP A 562 -8.96 -6.24 -15.81
N ASN A 563 -8.56 -5.26 -14.99
CA ASN A 563 -7.19 -4.75 -14.83
C ASN A 563 -6.47 -5.34 -13.60
N GLU A 564 -7.16 -6.10 -12.76
CA GLU A 564 -6.59 -6.86 -11.62
C GLU A 564 -6.23 -8.27 -12.07
N ILE A 565 -4.96 -8.46 -12.39
CA ILE A 565 -4.50 -9.69 -13.00
C ILE A 565 -3.47 -10.34 -12.12
N ALA A 566 -3.76 -11.55 -11.67
CA ALA A 566 -2.82 -12.42 -10.98
C ALA A 566 -2.41 -13.55 -11.95
N ALA A 567 -1.10 -13.76 -12.08
CA ALA A 567 -0.53 -14.67 -13.07
C ALA A 567 0.53 -15.60 -12.45
N PHE A 568 0.56 -16.85 -12.91
CA PHE A 568 1.49 -17.87 -12.43
C PHE A 568 2.02 -18.73 -13.57
N ASP A 569 3.27 -19.15 -13.42
CA ASP A 569 4.03 -19.94 -14.36
C ASP A 569 5.11 -20.78 -13.64
N ASN A 570 5.72 -21.71 -14.36
CA ASN A 570 6.93 -22.44 -13.99
C ASN A 570 6.92 -22.97 -12.55
N VAL A 571 5.87 -23.73 -12.23
CA VAL A 571 5.64 -24.38 -10.94
C VAL A 571 6.60 -25.56 -10.82
N ARG A 572 7.51 -25.51 -9.84
CA ARG A 572 8.59 -26.47 -9.62
C ARG A 572 8.55 -27.03 -8.21
N VAL A 573 8.63 -28.35 -8.09
CA VAL A 573 8.86 -29.03 -6.80
C VAL A 573 10.31 -29.52 -6.76
N THR A 574 11.05 -29.15 -5.71
CA THR A 574 12.45 -29.55 -5.53
C THR A 574 12.70 -30.19 -4.17
N GLN A 575 13.81 -30.92 -4.05
CA GLN A 575 14.30 -31.50 -2.79
C GLN A 575 15.62 -30.82 -2.44
N GLY A 576 15.77 -30.39 -1.19
CA GLY A 576 16.94 -29.67 -0.71
C GLY A 576 16.92 -28.19 -1.07
N VAL A 577 18.06 -27.52 -0.90
CA VAL A 577 18.22 -26.12 -1.33
C VAL A 577 18.27 -26.08 -2.85
N ALA A 578 17.33 -25.36 -3.47
CA ALA A 578 17.38 -25.01 -4.88
C ALA A 578 18.50 -23.99 -5.13
N VAL A 579 19.74 -24.44 -5.12
CA VAL A 579 20.90 -23.61 -5.48
C VAL A 579 20.84 -23.38 -6.99
N GLN A 580 20.42 -22.19 -7.42
CA GLN A 580 20.79 -21.73 -8.75
C GLN A 580 22.32 -21.75 -8.83
N PRO A 581 22.93 -22.43 -9.82
CA PRO A 581 24.37 -22.44 -9.96
C PRO A 581 24.85 -21.02 -10.26
N GLY A 582 25.55 -20.40 -9.31
CA GLY A 582 26.14 -19.07 -9.51
C GLY A 582 27.34 -19.14 -10.46
N LEU A 583 27.48 -18.12 -11.32
CA LEU A 583 28.73 -17.89 -12.04
C LEU A 583 29.75 -17.24 -11.11
N THR A 584 31.01 -17.69 -11.19
CA THR A 584 32.15 -17.02 -10.56
C THR A 584 32.94 -16.28 -11.63
N ALA A 585 33.38 -15.06 -11.34
CA ALA A 585 34.26 -14.29 -12.22
C ALA A 585 35.57 -14.00 -11.49
N ILE A 586 36.70 -14.45 -12.04
CA ILE A 586 38.03 -14.19 -11.51
C ILE A 586 38.81 -13.37 -12.53
N SER A 587 39.22 -12.16 -12.17
CA SER A 587 40.12 -11.35 -12.99
C SER A 587 41.52 -11.96 -12.98
N SER A 588 42.12 -12.12 -14.15
CA SER A 588 43.48 -12.63 -14.34
C SER A 588 44.36 -11.57 -15.01
N THR A 589 45.68 -11.68 -14.81
CA THR A 589 46.65 -10.75 -15.40
C THR A 589 46.60 -10.79 -16.93
N GLY A 590 46.29 -9.65 -17.56
CA GLY A 590 46.32 -9.50 -19.03
C GLY A 590 44.95 -9.38 -19.72
N ASN A 591 44.03 -8.55 -19.18
CA ASN A 591 42.69 -8.31 -19.75
C ASN A 591 41.86 -9.60 -19.97
N THR A 592 42.01 -10.60 -19.11
CA THR A 592 41.23 -11.84 -19.14
C THR A 592 40.45 -12.05 -17.85
N VAL A 593 39.20 -12.51 -17.99
CA VAL A 593 38.32 -12.89 -16.87
C VAL A 593 37.95 -14.35 -17.04
N THR A 594 38.28 -15.18 -16.06
CA THR A 594 37.82 -16.56 -16.02
C THR A 594 36.39 -16.59 -15.47
N VAL A 595 35.44 -17.00 -16.30
CA VAL A 595 34.03 -17.21 -15.93
C VAL A 595 33.84 -18.69 -15.65
N GLY A 596 33.66 -19.04 -14.37
CA GLY A 596 33.49 -20.41 -13.87
C GLY A 596 32.06 -20.73 -13.43
N TRP A 597 31.74 -22.02 -13.39
CA TRP A 597 30.44 -22.53 -12.95
C TRP A 597 30.61 -23.85 -12.16
N PRO A 598 29.73 -24.11 -11.16
CA PRO A 598 29.80 -25.30 -10.32
C PRO A 598 29.25 -26.55 -11.03
N ALA A 599 29.44 -27.74 -10.44
CA ALA A 599 28.90 -28.99 -10.96
C ALA A 599 27.36 -29.00 -11.06
N GLY A 600 26.67 -28.20 -10.23
CA GLY A 600 25.22 -27.97 -10.31
C GLY A 600 24.74 -27.28 -11.59
N ALA A 601 25.64 -26.74 -12.42
CA ALA A 601 25.32 -26.20 -13.74
C ALA A 601 25.17 -27.28 -14.84
N ALA A 602 25.25 -28.57 -14.50
CA ALA A 602 25.01 -29.65 -15.46
C ALA A 602 23.63 -29.51 -16.13
N GLY A 603 23.62 -29.52 -17.46
CA GLY A 603 22.43 -29.33 -18.30
C GLY A 603 22.06 -27.87 -18.61
N PHE A 604 22.76 -26.88 -18.06
CA PHE A 604 22.58 -25.47 -18.44
C PHE A 604 23.37 -25.13 -19.72
N VAL A 605 23.04 -24.01 -20.34
CA VAL A 605 23.76 -23.36 -21.44
C VAL A 605 24.42 -22.10 -20.88
N LEU A 606 25.72 -21.90 -21.14
CA LEU A 606 26.38 -20.62 -20.86
C LEU A 606 26.13 -19.68 -22.04
N GLU A 607 25.45 -18.57 -21.77
CA GLU A 607 25.17 -17.52 -22.76
C GLU A 607 25.90 -16.24 -22.39
N SER A 608 26.13 -15.39 -23.39
CA SER A 608 26.73 -14.07 -23.22
C SER A 608 26.09 -13.03 -24.14
N THR A 609 26.21 -11.76 -23.77
CA THR A 609 25.68 -10.61 -24.52
C THR A 609 26.50 -9.34 -24.24
N PRO A 610 26.63 -8.40 -25.20
CA PRO A 610 27.31 -7.13 -24.96
C PRO A 610 26.45 -6.07 -24.24
N THR A 611 25.15 -6.29 -24.08
CA THR A 611 24.21 -5.31 -23.48
C THR A 611 23.25 -5.96 -22.49
N LEU A 612 22.87 -5.25 -21.43
CA LEU A 612 21.78 -5.65 -20.54
C LEU A 612 20.49 -4.90 -20.89
N GLY A 613 19.35 -5.55 -20.66
CA GLY A 613 18.02 -4.96 -20.85
C GLY A 613 17.04 -5.95 -21.51
N PRO A 614 15.75 -5.58 -21.65
CA PRO A 614 14.72 -6.46 -22.21
C PRO A 614 14.97 -6.90 -23.65
N THR A 615 15.74 -6.12 -24.41
CA THR A 615 16.10 -6.38 -25.81
C THR A 615 17.49 -7.00 -25.99
N ALA A 616 18.14 -7.42 -24.89
CA ALA A 616 19.46 -8.05 -24.94
C ALA A 616 19.40 -9.38 -25.70
N ASN A 617 20.13 -9.47 -26.81
CA ASN A 617 20.27 -10.71 -27.57
C ASN A 617 21.37 -11.58 -26.94
N TRP A 618 20.99 -12.72 -26.39
CA TRP A 618 21.89 -13.66 -25.71
C TRP A 618 22.30 -14.78 -26.66
N THR A 619 23.60 -15.00 -26.82
CA THR A 619 24.15 -16.05 -27.68
C THR A 619 25.05 -16.99 -26.87
N ILE A 620 25.22 -18.23 -27.35
CA ILE A 620 26.07 -19.22 -26.69
C ILE A 620 27.50 -18.67 -26.53
N ALA A 621 28.02 -18.70 -25.29
CA ALA A 621 29.35 -18.22 -24.99
C ALA A 621 30.42 -19.09 -25.66
N ALA A 622 31.24 -18.46 -26.49
CA ALA A 622 32.30 -19.14 -27.25
C ALA A 622 33.28 -19.88 -26.31
N GLY A 623 33.64 -21.11 -26.68
CA GLY A 623 34.54 -21.97 -25.91
C GLY A 623 33.88 -22.73 -24.75
N SER A 624 32.60 -22.49 -24.44
CA SER A 624 31.88 -23.29 -23.43
C SER A 624 31.36 -24.59 -24.03
N PRO A 625 31.44 -25.74 -23.31
CA PRO A 625 30.64 -26.91 -23.64
C PRO A 625 29.16 -26.60 -23.41
N ASN A 626 28.31 -26.93 -24.38
CA ASN A 626 26.87 -26.67 -24.33
C ASN A 626 26.10 -27.88 -24.91
N PRO A 627 25.20 -28.51 -24.14
CA PRO A 627 24.92 -28.28 -22.72
C PRO A 627 26.16 -28.51 -21.84
N ILE A 628 26.21 -27.81 -20.70
CA ILE A 628 27.28 -27.96 -19.71
C ILE A 628 27.22 -29.38 -19.11
N PRO A 629 28.32 -30.15 -19.11
CA PRO A 629 28.34 -31.52 -18.60
C PRO A 629 28.59 -31.61 -17.08
N GLY A 630 29.05 -30.52 -16.45
CA GLY A 630 29.49 -30.49 -15.05
C GLY A 630 30.26 -29.19 -14.76
N ALA A 631 31.06 -29.18 -13.69
CA ALA A 631 31.85 -28.00 -13.31
C ALA A 631 32.86 -27.62 -14.40
N GLY A 632 33.12 -26.33 -14.57
CA GLY A 632 34.03 -25.85 -15.62
C GLY A 632 34.20 -24.34 -15.61
N SER A 633 34.92 -23.84 -16.61
CA SER A 633 35.15 -22.40 -16.81
C SER A 633 35.57 -22.10 -18.25
N ILE A 634 35.28 -20.88 -18.72
CA ILE A 634 35.89 -20.28 -19.91
C ILE A 634 36.73 -19.06 -19.55
N ASN A 635 37.72 -18.73 -20.39
CA ASN A 635 38.42 -17.45 -20.32
C ASN A 635 37.78 -16.47 -21.30
N ALA A 636 37.12 -15.44 -20.76
CA ALA A 636 36.66 -14.28 -21.51
C ALA A 636 37.81 -13.28 -21.67
N SER A 637 37.91 -12.63 -22.84
CA SER A 637 38.84 -11.53 -23.06
C SER A 637 38.11 -10.19 -23.03
N ALA A 638 38.65 -9.22 -22.29
CA ALA A 638 38.19 -7.83 -22.29
C ALA A 638 38.81 -7.00 -23.44
N ALA A 639 39.42 -7.65 -24.43
CA ALA A 639 40.06 -7.01 -25.59
C ALA A 639 39.02 -6.44 -26.58
N GLY A 640 38.39 -5.33 -26.20
CA GLY A 640 37.43 -4.60 -27.04
C GLY A 640 36.88 -3.31 -26.45
N GLY A 641 37.08 -3.05 -25.15
CA GLY A 641 36.59 -1.82 -24.49
C GLY A 641 35.08 -1.76 -24.23
N GLY A 642 34.32 -2.77 -24.68
CA GLY A 642 32.91 -2.97 -24.35
C GLY A 642 32.73 -3.84 -23.10
N SER A 643 31.53 -3.78 -22.51
CA SER A 643 31.11 -4.74 -21.47
C SER A 643 30.63 -6.03 -22.11
N GLN A 644 30.87 -7.17 -21.45
CA GLN A 644 30.28 -8.46 -21.82
C GLN A 644 29.65 -9.08 -20.56
N PHE A 645 28.40 -9.50 -20.67
CA PHE A 645 27.62 -10.11 -19.60
C PHE A 645 27.45 -11.60 -19.87
N TYR A 646 27.36 -12.40 -18.81
CA TYR A 646 27.25 -13.86 -18.87
C TYR A 646 26.10 -14.36 -18.00
N ARG A 647 25.38 -15.39 -18.45
CA ARG A 647 24.35 -16.07 -17.66
C ARG A 647 24.35 -17.57 -17.91
N LEU A 648 23.91 -18.33 -16.92
CA LEU A 648 23.49 -19.71 -17.12
C LEU A 648 21.99 -19.71 -17.41
N ARG A 649 21.60 -20.24 -18.57
CA ARG A 649 20.19 -20.49 -18.92
C ARG A 649 19.94 -22.00 -18.88
N LYS A 650 18.75 -22.44 -18.46
CA LYS A 650 18.34 -23.84 -18.59
C LYS A 650 17.46 -24.05 -19.83
#